data_AF-A0A957PSY2-F1
#
_entry.id   AF-A0A957PSY2-F1
#
_cell.length_a   1.000
_cell.length_b   1.000
_cell.length_c   1.000
_cell.angle_alpha   90.00
_cell.angle_beta   90.00
_cell.angle_gamma   90.00
#
_symmetry.space_group_name_H-M   'P 1'
#
loop_
_entity.id
_entity.type
_entity.pdbx_description
1 polymer ?
#
loop_
_entity_poly.entity_id
_entity_poly.type
_entity_poly.pdbx_seq_one_letter_code
_entity_poly.pdbx_strand_id
1 'polypeptide(L)'
;MRRLLVGTFFSLVSIALILIQGYRHFISTNTTEAPVFTDVSHPAGIVNNRVAGIEMTTGQAWGDYNNDGWVDLYVTDPIAKNTLYLNNGDGTFSVSPFSKQVELFNAYSQGASFADYDNDGWKDLIVVTWGADHLFRNENGQGFVDVSRQAGLAGEYNSKTASWGDFNNDGFLDLYIANWACYPKCGRPMDAEPDQLYQNNGDGTFSDVSDYLMGATNGAGFVASFTDIDNDGDADIYLVNDEFVNATGNKLFRNDGAGCNGWCFTQIAKEAGADSRLFGMGLAVGDYNNDGFQDFYYSNVGPMELLQNQGDNTFKEVAETAGVQISNGITWGSVFLDYDNDGWRDLYVAVADTADHKDTGSNQLFHNNADGTFTSVACHNEATDVRMSIGVAYADYNHDGWVDLIVGNLDEGYRLYQNQQSQNSHNHWLSIELEGAGPINRDAVGARVYLTTKNGTQMQEVINGSSVMSGNALELNFGMGEEQSADIRIRWNDGTEQVFKNIQADQRYKLVYPLNGETSLEPLQTNQAAKAKQPSFSAYLQTLKPDLRAYSKDEDVQLAYLMSRASVQPPTSPQAADPALVTLGEALFWDPILSGNRDTACATCHHPNLGTGDNLSVSIGTNGFGLGDERQTGTIREFVPRNATPLYNLGYTEWTTFFWDGRVSHRADNWIETPSSNRIPSGLDSALAAQAMFPVTSRDEMRGYRGEVDIFGNHNELADIVDYRSQPIWDGLMVRVLEIPEYVNLFRAAYPDVPVNELGFQHAANAMAAYEITAFTFEDSPYDRYINGETNALNAEEKQGAILFYGEAGCSSCHSSGLLTDQNFYNIAVPQIGDGKGREQPFDLGRARETGNDCDRYAFRTPPLRNVELTGPWMHNGAFTTLEETVRHHFNPAASLQYYDPSQLSILLAESCQDDPDVLASILRWYTPSNPSDGVKLTDAEMNALMAFLKALTSPSAKDLSHIIPASVPSGLPVGGNIADPNSSASVQSEP
;
A
#
# COMPACT_ATOMS: atom_id res chain seq x y z
N MET A 1 15.51 -63.99 12.66
CA MET A 1 14.67 -63.05 13.44
C MET A 1 15.35 -61.70 13.70
N ARG A 2 16.55 -61.63 14.31
CA ARG A 2 17.23 -60.34 14.58
C ARG A 2 17.48 -59.45 13.34
N ARG A 3 17.80 -60.01 12.16
CA ARG A 3 17.97 -59.23 10.91
C ARG A 3 16.66 -58.71 10.30
N LEU A 4 15.54 -59.40 10.54
CA LEU A 4 14.21 -58.97 10.06
C LEU A 4 13.64 -57.82 10.91
N LEU A 5 13.90 -57.85 12.23
CA LEU A 5 13.51 -56.82 13.18
C LEU A 5 14.27 -55.50 12.99
N VAL A 6 15.55 -55.56 12.59
CA VAL A 6 16.34 -54.34 12.30
C VAL A 6 15.87 -53.68 11.00
N GLY A 7 15.55 -54.45 9.95
CA GLY A 7 15.04 -53.89 8.68
C GLY A 7 13.65 -53.26 8.80
N THR A 8 12.76 -53.84 9.62
CA THR A 8 11.43 -53.27 9.88
C THR A 8 11.50 -52.01 10.77
N PHE A 9 12.42 -51.97 11.74
CA PHE A 9 12.64 -50.79 12.56
C PHE A 9 13.18 -49.60 11.75
N PHE A 10 14.17 -49.82 10.87
CA PHE A 10 14.67 -48.78 9.98
C PHE A 10 13.61 -48.30 8.98
N SER A 11 12.78 -49.21 8.44
CA SER A 11 11.70 -48.82 7.53
C SER A 11 10.63 -47.97 8.22
N LEU A 12 10.27 -48.31 9.46
CA LEU A 12 9.30 -47.54 10.26
C LEU A 12 9.84 -46.16 10.66
N VAL A 13 11.13 -46.06 10.98
CA VAL A 13 11.79 -44.79 11.29
C VAL A 13 11.90 -43.91 10.03
N SER A 14 12.24 -44.48 8.87
CA SER A 14 12.26 -43.74 7.60
C SER A 14 10.87 -43.27 7.20
N ILE A 15 9.83 -44.09 7.36
CA ILE A 15 8.43 -43.69 7.10
C ILE A 15 8.02 -42.58 8.07
N ALA A 16 8.34 -42.68 9.35
CA ALA A 16 8.05 -41.63 10.32
C ALA A 16 8.77 -40.31 9.99
N LEU A 17 10.03 -40.38 9.56
CA LEU A 17 10.81 -39.20 9.14
C LEU A 17 10.23 -38.57 7.86
N ILE A 18 9.80 -39.37 6.89
CA ILE A 18 9.13 -38.89 5.66
C ILE A 18 7.76 -38.29 5.99
N LEU A 19 7.00 -38.88 6.91
CA LEU A 19 5.71 -38.35 7.36
C LEU A 19 5.87 -37.03 8.14
N ILE A 20 6.90 -36.92 8.97
CA ILE A 20 7.25 -35.69 9.70
C ILE A 20 7.74 -34.61 8.72
N GLN A 21 8.57 -34.97 7.74
CA GLN A 21 9.01 -34.05 6.69
C GLN A 21 7.83 -33.60 5.83
N GLY A 22 6.96 -34.51 5.40
CA GLY A 22 5.77 -34.15 4.63
C GLY A 22 4.76 -33.33 5.43
N TYR A 23 4.63 -33.54 6.75
CA TYR A 23 3.80 -32.71 7.62
C TYR A 23 4.36 -31.29 7.73
N ARG A 24 5.68 -31.17 7.90
CA ARG A 24 6.38 -29.88 7.89
C ARG A 24 6.25 -29.16 6.54
N HIS A 25 6.33 -29.91 5.44
CA HIS A 25 6.15 -29.36 4.10
C HIS A 25 4.69 -28.95 3.84
N PHE A 26 3.71 -29.74 4.29
CA PHE A 26 2.28 -29.38 4.20
C PHE A 26 1.95 -28.09 4.98
N ILE A 27 2.57 -27.90 6.15
CA ILE A 27 2.47 -26.63 6.90
C ILE A 27 3.08 -25.47 6.10
N SER A 28 4.16 -25.71 5.35
CA SER A 28 4.80 -24.68 4.52
C SER A 28 4.16 -24.45 3.15
N THR A 29 3.29 -25.36 2.66
CA THR A 29 2.65 -25.23 1.34
C THR A 29 1.21 -24.72 1.39
N ASN A 30 0.58 -24.72 2.57
CA ASN A 30 -0.82 -24.31 2.76
C ASN A 30 -1.01 -22.97 3.50
N THR A 31 0.08 -22.27 3.79
CA THR A 31 0.01 -20.91 4.31
C THR A 31 0.39 -19.98 3.17
N THR A 32 -0.60 -19.34 2.55
CA THR A 32 -0.36 -17.98 2.09
C THR A 32 0.08 -17.23 3.34
N GLU A 33 1.32 -16.72 3.37
CA GLU A 33 1.79 -15.92 4.51
C GLU A 33 0.79 -14.76 4.67
N ALA A 34 0.10 -14.76 5.80
CA ALA A 34 -0.87 -13.72 6.10
C ALA A 34 -0.13 -12.38 6.24
N PRO A 35 -0.75 -11.27 5.83
CA PRO A 35 -0.07 -9.99 5.81
C PRO A 35 0.33 -9.54 7.22
N VAL A 36 1.44 -8.83 7.37
CA VAL A 36 1.89 -8.26 8.64
C VAL A 36 0.89 -7.20 9.14
N PHE A 37 0.61 -6.21 8.29
CA PHE A 37 -0.45 -5.23 8.50
C PHE A 37 -1.48 -5.28 7.39
N THR A 38 -2.74 -4.97 7.73
CA THR A 38 -3.87 -4.86 6.80
C THR A 38 -4.54 -3.50 6.94
N ASP A 39 -4.87 -2.84 5.83
CA ASP A 39 -5.68 -1.60 5.85
C ASP A 39 -7.11 -1.91 6.30
N VAL A 40 -7.49 -1.40 7.48
CA VAL A 40 -8.83 -1.53 8.07
C VAL A 40 -9.59 -0.20 8.10
N SER A 41 -9.11 0.84 7.41
CA SER A 41 -9.67 2.21 7.51
C SER A 41 -11.18 2.28 7.25
N HIS A 42 -11.64 1.67 6.15
CA HIS A 42 -13.06 1.64 5.80
C HIS A 42 -13.91 0.86 6.80
N PRO A 43 -13.62 -0.43 7.11
CA PRO A 43 -14.39 -1.17 8.09
C PRO A 43 -14.32 -0.56 9.50
N ALA A 44 -13.23 0.13 9.85
CA ALA A 44 -13.09 0.87 11.10
C ALA A 44 -13.80 2.23 11.10
N GLY A 45 -14.40 2.69 9.99
CA GLY A 45 -15.13 3.98 9.93
C GLY A 45 -14.27 5.23 9.71
N ILE A 46 -12.99 5.05 9.41
CA ILE A 46 -12.04 6.12 9.04
C ILE A 46 -12.12 6.37 7.53
N VAL A 47 -13.19 7.06 7.09
CA VAL A 47 -13.49 7.31 5.67
C VAL A 47 -13.66 8.79 5.36
N ASN A 48 -13.28 9.21 4.13
CA ASN A 48 -13.40 10.59 3.64
C ASN A 48 -12.85 11.64 4.63
N ASN A 49 -11.74 11.29 5.28
CA ASN A 49 -11.16 12.01 6.42
C ASN A 49 -10.29 13.20 5.99
N ARG A 50 -10.08 13.39 4.69
CA ARG A 50 -9.31 14.49 4.11
C ARG A 50 -9.75 14.80 2.68
N VAL A 51 -9.69 16.07 2.30
CA VAL A 51 -9.73 16.54 0.91
C VAL A 51 -8.35 16.33 0.28
N ALA A 52 -8.31 15.52 -0.78
CA ALA A 52 -7.10 15.26 -1.53
C ALA A 52 -6.44 16.56 -2.00
N GLY A 53 -5.15 16.70 -1.72
CA GLY A 53 -4.41 17.91 -1.99
C GLY A 53 -2.90 17.67 -1.94
N ILE A 54 -2.14 18.63 -2.48
CA ILE A 54 -0.68 18.54 -2.64
C ILE A 54 0.07 19.24 -1.49
N GLU A 55 -0.65 19.55 -0.41
CA GLU A 55 -0.16 20.24 0.77
C GLU A 55 0.70 19.28 1.62
N MET A 56 1.97 19.64 1.82
CA MET A 56 2.99 18.86 2.55
C MET A 56 2.72 18.75 4.06
N THR A 57 1.58 18.19 4.44
CA THR A 57 1.14 17.96 5.81
C THR A 57 0.09 16.87 5.88
N THR A 58 0.20 16.00 6.88
CA THR A 58 -0.82 15.03 7.28
C THR A 58 -0.78 14.87 8.81
N GLY A 59 -1.03 15.92 9.58
CA GLY A 59 -0.93 15.84 11.05
C GLY A 59 -1.96 14.89 11.67
N GLN A 60 -1.56 14.13 12.68
CA GLN A 60 -2.40 13.13 13.36
C GLN A 60 -1.98 12.94 14.82
N ALA A 61 -2.91 12.55 15.70
CA ALA A 61 -2.56 12.27 17.09
C ALA A 61 -3.49 11.24 17.71
N TRP A 62 -2.90 10.32 18.48
CA TRP A 62 -3.60 9.41 19.38
C TRP A 62 -3.73 10.01 20.78
N GLY A 63 -4.90 9.90 21.40
CA GLY A 63 -5.10 10.27 22.80
C GLY A 63 -6.51 9.93 23.29
N ASP A 64 -6.62 9.33 24.47
CA ASP A 64 -7.91 9.08 25.12
C ASP A 64 -8.44 10.41 25.72
N TYR A 65 -9.28 11.14 24.98
CA TYR A 65 -9.75 12.45 25.44
C TYR A 65 -10.95 12.35 26.39
N ASN A 66 -11.60 11.20 26.47
CA ASN A 66 -12.83 11.03 27.25
C ASN A 66 -12.63 10.12 28.49
N ASN A 67 -11.40 9.63 28.71
CA ASN A 67 -11.00 8.71 29.78
C ASN A 67 -11.84 7.42 29.81
N ASP A 68 -12.24 6.89 28.65
CA ASP A 68 -12.94 5.61 28.55
C ASP A 68 -12.01 4.40 28.44
N GLY A 69 -10.70 4.65 28.39
CA GLY A 69 -9.64 3.67 28.32
C GLY A 69 -9.24 3.30 26.90
N TRP A 70 -9.89 3.85 25.86
CA TRP A 70 -9.56 3.63 24.46
C TRP A 70 -8.94 4.88 23.85
N VAL A 71 -7.84 4.72 23.13
CA VAL A 71 -7.23 5.85 22.43
C VAL A 71 -8.10 6.31 21.26
N ASP A 72 -8.37 7.61 21.22
CA ASP A 72 -9.09 8.29 20.15
C ASP A 72 -8.11 8.86 19.11
N LEU A 73 -8.64 9.19 17.92
CA LEU A 73 -7.81 9.65 16.80
C LEU A 73 -8.22 11.06 16.37
N TYR A 74 -7.28 11.99 16.36
CA TYR A 74 -7.42 13.29 15.71
C TYR A 74 -6.62 13.35 14.41
N VAL A 75 -7.22 13.88 13.35
CA VAL A 75 -6.57 14.06 12.04
C VAL A 75 -6.79 15.46 11.49
N THR A 76 -5.78 16.01 10.85
CA THR A 76 -5.80 17.36 10.28
C THR A 76 -6.17 17.36 8.79
N ASP A 77 -6.67 18.49 8.30
CA ASP A 77 -6.80 18.80 6.88
C ASP A 77 -6.38 20.26 6.66
N PRO A 78 -5.35 20.53 5.83
CA PRO A 78 -4.83 21.88 5.64
C PRO A 78 -5.78 22.82 4.87
N ILE A 79 -6.75 22.27 4.14
CA ILE A 79 -7.64 23.05 3.25
C ILE A 79 -9.13 22.78 3.52
N ALA A 80 -9.44 21.87 4.44
CA ALA A 80 -10.78 21.58 4.90
C ALA A 80 -10.83 21.51 6.43
N LYS A 81 -11.74 20.69 6.97
CA LYS A 81 -11.97 20.56 8.40
C LYS A 81 -11.15 19.40 8.97
N ASN A 82 -10.52 19.62 10.11
CA ASN A 82 -9.94 18.56 10.92
C ASN A 82 -11.06 17.69 11.52
N THR A 83 -10.74 16.43 11.82
CA THR A 83 -11.73 15.47 12.34
C THR A 83 -11.21 14.82 13.61
N LEU A 84 -12.04 14.83 14.66
CA LEU A 84 -11.84 14.03 15.87
C LEU A 84 -12.72 12.77 15.78
N TYR A 85 -12.10 11.61 15.87
CA TYR A 85 -12.74 10.30 15.87
C TYR A 85 -12.74 9.72 17.28
N LEU A 86 -13.91 9.30 17.75
CA LEU A 86 -14.12 8.54 18.97
C LEU A 86 -13.95 7.04 18.67
N ASN A 87 -13.08 6.36 19.41
CA ASN A 87 -12.97 4.91 19.38
C ASN A 87 -14.17 4.27 20.10
N ASN A 88 -14.88 3.36 19.43
CA ASN A 88 -16.07 2.73 19.99
C ASN A 88 -15.75 1.51 20.89
N GLY A 89 -14.46 1.12 20.99
CA GLY A 89 -13.98 -0.02 21.79
C GLY A 89 -14.23 -1.40 21.16
N ASP A 90 -14.68 -1.43 19.90
CA ASP A 90 -14.94 -2.65 19.13
C ASP A 90 -14.12 -2.74 17.83
N GLY A 91 -13.07 -1.93 17.72
CA GLY A 91 -12.24 -1.79 16.53
C GLY A 91 -12.77 -0.79 15.50
N THR A 92 -13.87 -0.11 15.79
CA THR A 92 -14.44 0.92 14.92
C THR A 92 -14.41 2.31 15.55
N PHE A 93 -14.53 3.33 14.71
CA PHE A 93 -14.52 4.74 15.07
C PHE A 93 -15.78 5.45 14.60
N SER A 94 -16.24 6.41 15.41
CA SER A 94 -17.31 7.34 15.08
C SER A 94 -16.76 8.76 15.05
N VAL A 95 -17.30 9.66 14.22
CA VAL A 95 -16.95 11.09 14.35
C VAL A 95 -17.43 11.61 15.72
N SER A 96 -16.51 12.15 16.52
CA SER A 96 -16.80 12.65 17.86
C SER A 96 -17.85 13.78 17.82
N PRO A 97 -18.78 13.83 18.80
CA PRO A 97 -19.71 14.96 18.94
C PRO A 97 -18.99 16.30 19.17
N PHE A 98 -17.73 16.28 19.61
CA PHE A 98 -16.92 17.47 19.86
C PHE A 98 -16.04 17.87 18.68
N SER A 99 -16.05 17.12 17.57
CA SER A 99 -15.20 17.41 16.40
C SER A 99 -15.36 18.84 15.90
N LYS A 100 -16.56 19.42 15.94
CA LYS A 100 -16.83 20.82 15.53
C LYS A 100 -16.11 21.87 16.37
N GLN A 101 -15.72 21.55 17.60
CA GLN A 101 -15.03 22.47 18.50
C GLN A 101 -13.54 22.57 18.16
N VAL A 102 -13.02 21.56 17.44
CA VAL A 102 -11.60 21.39 17.10
C VAL A 102 -11.38 21.26 15.58
N GLU A 103 -12.37 21.63 14.75
CA GLU A 103 -12.35 21.34 13.30
C GLU A 103 -11.53 22.33 12.45
N LEU A 104 -11.22 23.51 12.98
CA LEU A 104 -10.31 24.51 12.39
C LEU A 104 -10.45 24.76 10.86
N PHE A 105 -11.67 24.82 10.32
CA PHE A 105 -11.93 24.87 8.87
C PHE A 105 -11.31 26.05 8.07
N ASN A 106 -10.72 27.05 8.73
CA ASN A 106 -10.06 28.22 8.12
C ASN A 106 -8.57 28.32 8.50
N ALA A 107 -8.01 27.31 9.13
CA ALA A 107 -6.59 27.26 9.48
C ALA A 107 -5.90 26.21 8.61
N TYR A 108 -4.67 26.51 8.19
CA TYR A 108 -3.83 25.56 7.50
C TYR A 108 -3.19 24.65 8.55
N SER A 109 -3.93 23.65 9.03
CA SER A 109 -3.45 22.74 10.08
C SER A 109 -2.32 21.85 9.57
N GLN A 110 -1.30 21.66 10.42
CA GLN A 110 -0.08 20.95 10.04
C GLN A 110 0.19 19.70 10.88
N GLY A 111 0.15 19.81 12.20
CA GLY A 111 0.47 18.75 13.14
C GLY A 111 -0.44 18.80 14.36
N ALA A 112 -0.52 17.70 15.10
CA ALA A 112 -1.29 17.63 16.33
C ALA A 112 -0.61 16.75 17.38
N SER A 113 -0.86 17.02 18.65
CA SER A 113 -0.50 16.13 19.76
C SER A 113 -1.47 16.31 20.93
N PHE A 114 -1.67 15.24 21.69
CA PHE A 114 -2.44 15.25 22.94
C PHE A 114 -1.49 15.29 24.14
N ALA A 115 -1.82 16.07 25.17
CA ALA A 115 -1.10 16.12 26.43
C ALA A 115 -2.03 16.63 27.55
N ASP A 116 -1.86 16.16 28.78
CA ASP A 116 -2.46 16.79 29.97
C ASP A 116 -1.54 17.90 30.46
N TYR A 117 -1.69 19.12 29.93
CA TYR A 117 -0.72 20.20 30.17
C TYR A 117 -0.95 20.91 31.51
N ASP A 118 -2.15 20.81 32.10
CA ASP A 118 -2.49 21.44 33.38
C ASP A 118 -2.66 20.44 34.54
N ASN A 119 -2.34 19.16 34.29
CA ASN A 119 -2.36 18.04 35.23
C ASN A 119 -3.75 17.73 35.82
N ASP A 120 -4.83 18.11 35.12
CA ASP A 120 -6.21 17.93 35.57
C ASP A 120 -6.76 16.52 35.36
N GLY A 121 -6.02 15.67 34.63
CA GLY A 121 -6.35 14.29 34.32
C GLY A 121 -7.08 14.10 33.00
N TRP A 122 -7.21 15.11 32.16
CA TRP A 122 -7.86 15.02 30.86
C TRP A 122 -6.91 15.44 29.74
N LYS A 123 -6.87 14.67 28.65
CA LYS A 123 -6.01 15.00 27.51
C LYS A 123 -6.51 16.25 26.80
N ASP A 124 -5.66 17.26 26.74
CA ASP A 124 -5.82 18.46 25.92
C ASP A 124 -5.22 18.25 24.54
N LEU A 125 -5.67 19.04 23.57
CA LEU A 125 -5.23 18.93 22.18
C LEU A 125 -4.52 20.20 21.74
N ILE A 126 -3.28 20.08 21.27
CA ILE A 126 -2.63 21.15 20.50
C ILE A 126 -2.67 20.82 19.01
N VAL A 127 -3.01 21.82 18.20
CA VAL A 127 -2.96 21.76 16.74
C VAL A 127 -2.10 22.91 16.24
N VAL A 128 -0.98 22.56 15.64
CA VAL A 128 -0.05 23.53 15.06
C VAL A 128 -0.42 23.82 13.61
N THR A 129 -0.26 25.07 13.18
CA THR A 129 -0.76 25.53 11.88
C THR A 129 0.27 26.37 11.13
N TRP A 130 -0.02 26.68 9.87
CA TRP A 130 0.58 27.84 9.22
C TRP A 130 -0.26 29.07 9.52
N GLY A 131 0.05 29.72 10.64
CA GLY A 131 -0.74 30.77 11.24
C GLY A 131 -0.68 30.68 12.77
N ALA A 132 -1.81 31.00 13.42
CA ALA A 132 -1.93 30.89 14.87
C ALA A 132 -2.08 29.42 15.29
N ASP A 133 -1.33 28.99 16.30
CA ASP A 133 -1.47 27.66 16.87
C ASP A 133 -2.65 27.59 17.86
N HIS A 134 -3.25 26.40 17.97
CA HIS A 134 -4.48 26.17 18.73
C HIS A 134 -4.29 25.16 19.86
N LEU A 135 -4.29 25.62 21.12
CA LEU A 135 -4.36 24.79 22.31
C LEU A 135 -5.81 24.73 22.79
N PHE A 136 -6.37 23.53 22.75
CA PHE A 136 -7.73 23.22 23.16
C PHE A 136 -7.70 22.50 24.50
N ARG A 137 -8.12 23.20 25.55
CA ARG A 137 -8.28 22.58 26.87
C ARG A 137 -9.55 21.73 26.90
N ASN A 138 -9.43 20.51 27.40
CA ASN A 138 -10.52 19.57 27.61
C ASN A 138 -11.33 19.96 28.85
N GLU A 139 -12.65 20.01 28.72
CA GLU A 139 -13.56 20.36 29.82
C GLU A 139 -14.10 19.10 30.50
N ASN A 140 -13.19 18.28 31.04
CA ASN A 140 -13.51 17.03 31.74
C ASN A 140 -14.32 16.02 30.89
N GLY A 141 -13.91 15.81 29.64
CA GLY A 141 -14.58 14.92 28.68
C GLY A 141 -15.90 15.47 28.14
N GLN A 142 -16.25 16.73 28.47
CA GLN A 142 -17.48 17.39 27.99
C GLN A 142 -17.25 18.29 26.76
N GLY A 143 -16.07 18.21 26.14
CA GLY A 143 -15.68 18.97 24.97
C GLY A 143 -14.40 19.78 25.20
N PHE A 144 -14.16 20.74 24.31
CA PHE A 144 -12.92 21.51 24.22
C PHE A 144 -13.18 23.01 24.18
N VAL A 145 -12.26 23.79 24.75
CA VAL A 145 -12.22 25.24 24.67
C VAL A 145 -10.86 25.69 24.16
N ASP A 146 -10.84 26.51 23.12
CA ASP A 146 -9.60 27.16 22.65
C ASP A 146 -9.11 28.17 23.70
N VAL A 147 -7.95 27.86 24.29
CA VAL A 147 -7.29 28.65 25.31
C VAL A 147 -5.99 29.29 24.82
N SER A 148 -5.60 29.15 23.54
CA SER A 148 -4.28 29.58 23.02
C SER A 148 -3.82 30.95 23.53
N ARG A 149 -4.66 31.98 23.33
CA ARG A 149 -4.33 33.35 23.75
C ARG A 149 -4.25 33.52 25.27
N GLN A 150 -5.07 32.78 26.01
CA GLN A 150 -5.09 32.83 27.47
C GLN A 150 -3.86 32.12 28.04
N ALA A 151 -3.46 31.02 27.41
CA ALA A 151 -2.27 30.25 27.72
C ALA A 151 -0.96 30.95 27.30
N GLY A 152 -1.02 32.07 26.56
CA GLY A 152 0.17 32.81 26.11
C GLY A 152 0.77 32.32 24.79
N LEU A 153 0.10 31.38 24.10
CA LEU A 153 0.47 30.88 22.78
C LEU A 153 -0.16 31.76 21.70
N ALA A 154 0.52 32.87 21.37
CA ALA A 154 0.03 33.86 20.40
C ALA A 154 0.95 34.05 19.19
N GLY A 155 1.94 33.16 19.01
CA GLY A 155 2.80 33.14 17.82
C GLY A 155 2.00 32.86 16.55
N GLU A 156 2.43 33.46 15.43
CA GLU A 156 1.87 33.20 14.11
C GLU A 156 2.99 32.80 13.15
N TYR A 157 3.28 31.50 13.11
CA TYR A 157 4.42 30.94 12.38
C TYR A 157 3.99 29.83 11.42
N ASN A 158 4.94 29.23 10.74
CA ASN A 158 4.74 28.01 9.96
C ASN A 158 5.11 26.78 10.80
N SER A 159 4.30 26.51 11.82
CA SER A 159 4.51 25.51 12.86
C SER A 159 4.27 24.09 12.35
N LYS A 160 5.25 23.21 12.47
CA LYS A 160 5.23 21.84 11.92
C LYS A 160 4.86 20.80 12.95
N THR A 161 5.54 20.81 14.10
CA THR A 161 5.36 19.81 15.16
C THR A 161 5.37 20.49 16.54
N ALA A 162 4.55 19.97 17.44
CA ALA A 162 4.51 20.32 18.85
C ALA A 162 4.92 19.11 19.69
N SER A 163 5.97 19.26 20.48
CA SER A 163 6.53 18.21 21.34
C SER A 163 6.53 18.65 22.80
N TRP A 164 6.25 17.71 23.70
CA TRP A 164 6.08 17.97 25.13
C TRP A 164 7.20 17.30 25.92
N GLY A 165 7.64 17.96 27.00
CA GLY A 165 8.64 17.45 27.92
C GLY A 165 8.65 18.28 29.20
N ASP A 166 9.34 17.85 30.24
CA ASP A 166 9.48 18.59 31.50
C ASP A 166 10.96 18.88 31.67
N PHE A 167 11.46 19.97 31.07
CA PHE A 167 12.91 20.20 30.99
C PHE A 167 13.49 20.72 32.30
N ASN A 168 12.65 21.27 33.18
CA ASN A 168 13.06 21.83 34.45
C ASN A 168 12.70 20.94 35.66
N ASN A 169 12.08 19.78 35.41
CA ASN A 169 11.64 18.81 36.39
C ASN A 169 10.71 19.42 37.46
N ASP A 170 9.81 20.33 37.06
CA ASP A 170 8.84 20.99 37.94
C ASP A 170 7.47 20.29 38.01
N GLY A 171 7.28 19.24 37.20
CA GLY A 171 6.07 18.43 37.16
C GLY A 171 5.00 18.95 36.21
N PHE A 172 5.27 19.98 35.41
CA PHE A 172 4.39 20.45 34.35
C PHE A 172 5.03 20.24 32.98
N LEU A 173 4.23 19.85 31.98
CA LEU A 173 4.74 19.69 30.62
C LEU A 173 5.00 21.07 29.98
N ASP A 174 6.25 21.30 29.64
CA ASP A 174 6.74 22.34 28.74
C ASP A 174 6.52 21.95 27.28
N LEU A 175 6.57 22.95 26.39
CA LEU A 175 6.21 22.80 24.98
C LEU A 175 7.32 23.32 24.07
N TYR A 176 7.72 22.51 23.09
CA TYR A 176 8.58 22.91 21.98
C TYR A 176 7.78 22.92 20.67
N ILE A 177 7.80 24.04 19.95
CA ILE A 177 7.19 24.16 18.62
C ILE A 177 8.30 24.36 17.58
N ALA A 178 8.42 23.40 16.66
CA ALA A 178 9.33 23.46 15.53
C ALA A 178 8.69 24.24 14.36
N ASN A 179 9.40 25.23 13.83
CA ASN A 179 8.93 26.17 12.84
C ASN A 179 9.79 26.13 11.56
N TRP A 180 9.15 26.10 10.40
CA TRP A 180 9.84 25.98 9.11
C TRP A 180 9.61 27.16 8.17
N ALA A 181 10.68 27.85 7.78
CA ALA A 181 10.65 28.96 6.85
C ALA A 181 10.54 28.49 5.39
N CYS A 182 9.47 28.87 4.70
CA CYS A 182 9.29 28.57 3.27
C CYS A 182 10.15 29.45 2.32
N TYR A 183 11.32 29.91 2.76
CA TYR A 183 12.22 30.81 2.03
C TYR A 183 12.97 30.10 0.87
N PRO A 184 13.24 30.77 -0.27
CA PRO A 184 12.69 32.07 -0.70
C PRO A 184 11.31 31.93 -1.34
N LYS A 185 10.77 30.72 -1.52
CA LYS A 185 9.57 30.42 -2.32
C LYS A 185 8.34 31.24 -1.90
N CYS A 186 8.16 31.50 -0.60
CA CYS A 186 7.01 32.26 -0.08
C CYS A 186 7.30 33.73 0.26
N GLY A 187 8.51 34.24 0.01
CA GLY A 187 8.86 35.64 0.25
C GLY A 187 9.00 36.06 1.73
N ARG A 188 8.97 35.12 2.69
CA ARG A 188 9.31 35.40 4.09
C ARG A 188 10.83 35.37 4.31
N PRO A 189 11.42 36.25 5.15
CA PRO A 189 12.83 36.17 5.51
C PRO A 189 13.20 34.81 6.12
N MET A 190 14.46 34.43 5.94
CA MET A 190 15.03 33.18 6.43
C MET A 190 14.96 33.02 7.96
N ASP A 191 15.00 34.12 8.70
CA ASP A 191 14.94 34.24 10.16
C ASP A 191 13.54 34.58 10.69
N ALA A 192 12.51 34.51 9.84
CA ALA A 192 11.15 34.93 10.19
C ALA A 192 10.32 33.89 10.97
N GLU A 193 10.79 32.64 11.06
CA GLU A 193 10.04 31.53 11.65
C GLU A 193 10.81 30.84 12.79
N PRO A 194 11.26 31.55 13.85
CA PRO A 194 12.10 30.91 14.85
C PRO A 194 11.37 29.80 15.61
N ASP A 195 12.03 28.68 15.88
CA ASP A 195 11.49 27.64 16.78
C ASP A 195 11.27 28.22 18.19
N GLN A 196 10.27 27.69 18.91
CA GLN A 196 9.85 28.21 20.20
C GLN A 196 9.95 27.17 21.30
N LEU A 197 10.57 27.54 22.43
CA LEU A 197 10.53 26.78 23.68
C LEU A 197 9.68 27.55 24.70
N TYR A 198 8.65 26.90 25.19
CA TYR A 198 7.70 27.45 26.15
C TYR A 198 7.80 26.71 27.48
N GLN A 199 8.09 27.45 28.55
CA GLN A 199 8.02 26.92 29.90
C GLN A 199 6.58 27.02 30.41
N ASN A 200 6.03 25.94 30.96
CA ASN A 200 4.74 25.94 31.61
C ASN A 200 4.85 26.55 33.01
N ASN A 201 4.01 27.54 33.32
CA ASN A 201 4.07 28.24 34.60
C ASN A 201 3.28 27.52 35.73
N GLY A 202 2.60 26.41 35.42
CA GLY A 202 1.77 25.65 36.36
C GLY A 202 0.45 26.33 36.73
N ASP A 203 0.07 27.41 36.03
CA ASP A 203 -1.17 28.16 36.22
C ASP A 203 -2.06 28.20 34.97
N GLY A 204 -1.77 27.30 34.02
CA GLY A 204 -2.43 27.22 32.72
C GLY A 204 -1.87 28.16 31.67
N THR A 205 -0.74 28.84 31.95
CA THR A 205 -0.05 29.73 31.01
C THR A 205 1.39 29.30 30.73
N PHE A 206 1.92 29.74 29.59
CA PHE A 206 3.28 29.50 29.14
C PHE A 206 4.09 30.79 29.05
N SER A 207 5.39 30.69 29.33
CA SER A 207 6.39 31.72 29.10
C SER A 207 7.30 31.31 27.94
N ASP A 208 7.45 32.16 26.92
CA ASP A 208 8.46 31.94 25.87
C ASP A 208 9.86 32.13 26.48
N VAL A 209 10.63 31.04 26.51
CA VAL A 209 11.98 30.96 27.05
C VAL A 209 12.99 30.51 25.98
N SER A 210 12.68 30.74 24.70
CA SER A 210 13.53 30.36 23.56
C SER A 210 14.95 30.92 23.63
N ASP A 211 15.15 32.03 24.37
CA ASP A 211 16.47 32.60 24.65
C ASP A 211 17.42 31.64 25.37
N TYR A 212 16.91 30.63 26.10
CA TYR A 212 17.73 29.58 26.71
C TYR A 212 18.48 28.73 25.67
N LEU A 213 18.01 28.69 24.41
CA LEU A 213 18.63 27.97 23.30
C LEU A 213 19.69 28.80 22.55
N MET A 214 20.06 29.97 23.09
CA MET A 214 21.18 30.81 22.63
C MET A 214 21.14 31.22 21.14
N GLY A 215 19.95 31.39 20.56
CA GLY A 215 19.76 31.91 19.19
C GLY A 215 20.04 30.90 18.07
N ALA A 216 19.96 29.60 18.36
CA ALA A 216 20.16 28.52 17.38
C ALA A 216 18.87 28.02 16.68
N THR A 217 17.78 28.78 16.77
CA THR A 217 16.42 28.40 16.33
C THR A 217 15.99 29.08 15.02
N ASN A 218 16.86 29.17 14.01
CA ASN A 218 16.63 29.99 12.79
C ASN A 218 15.64 29.38 11.76
N GLY A 219 14.52 28.85 12.22
CA GLY A 219 13.34 28.50 11.39
C GLY A 219 13.56 27.48 10.30
N ALA A 220 14.32 26.43 10.60
CA ALA A 220 14.48 25.27 9.73
C ALA A 220 13.88 24.00 10.34
N GLY A 221 13.19 24.10 11.49
CA GLY A 221 12.75 22.96 12.27
C GLY A 221 11.52 22.27 11.66
N PHE A 222 11.58 20.95 11.56
CA PHE A 222 10.41 20.13 11.25
C PHE A 222 9.88 19.38 12.48
N VAL A 223 10.77 18.82 13.28
CA VAL A 223 10.43 18.03 14.48
C VAL A 223 11.55 18.12 15.51
N ALA A 224 11.14 18.21 16.78
CA ALA A 224 12.03 18.09 17.92
C ALA A 224 11.50 17.00 18.87
N SER A 225 12.37 16.43 19.69
CA SER A 225 11.99 15.50 20.77
C SER A 225 12.71 15.88 22.05
N PHE A 226 11.98 15.82 23.16
CA PHE A 226 12.58 15.80 24.50
C PHE A 226 13.00 14.37 24.83
N THR A 227 14.23 14.17 25.29
CA THR A 227 14.75 12.86 25.72
C THR A 227 16.07 13.03 26.47
N ASP A 228 16.33 12.20 27.49
CA ASP A 228 17.55 12.25 28.31
C ASP A 228 18.70 11.46 27.63
N ILE A 229 19.50 12.11 26.78
CA ILE A 229 20.44 11.39 25.88
C ILE A 229 21.67 10.83 26.59
N ASP A 230 22.04 11.38 27.75
CA ASP A 230 23.22 10.98 28.52
C ASP A 230 22.90 10.30 29.86
N ASN A 231 21.62 10.00 30.08
CA ASN A 231 21.06 9.29 31.21
C ASN A 231 21.24 10.02 32.56
N ASP A 232 21.48 11.33 32.56
CA ASP A 232 21.68 12.13 33.77
C ASP A 232 20.37 12.50 34.48
N GLY A 233 19.23 12.39 33.78
CA GLY A 233 17.89 12.61 34.30
C GLY A 233 17.29 13.98 33.97
N ASP A 234 18.01 14.82 33.24
CA ASP A 234 17.49 16.08 32.70
C ASP A 234 17.11 15.87 31.22
N ALA A 235 15.93 16.36 30.80
CA ALA A 235 15.48 16.17 29.42
C ALA A 235 16.26 17.09 28.46
N ASP A 236 16.97 16.50 27.50
CA ASP A 236 17.64 17.20 26.40
C ASP A 236 16.69 17.40 25.22
N ILE A 237 17.10 18.22 24.25
CA ILE A 237 16.30 18.49 23.04
C ILE A 237 17.11 18.16 21.79
N TYR A 238 16.63 17.22 20.97
CA TYR A 238 17.14 17.00 19.62
C TYR A 238 16.17 17.59 18.59
N LEU A 239 16.67 18.41 17.66
CA LEU A 239 15.92 19.11 16.61
C LEU A 239 16.44 18.68 15.24
N VAL A 240 15.53 18.18 14.41
CA VAL A 240 15.78 17.88 13.00
C VAL A 240 15.43 19.11 12.16
N ASN A 241 16.41 19.56 11.37
CA ASN A 241 16.31 20.73 10.52
C ASN A 241 16.34 20.34 9.04
N ASP A 242 15.50 21.00 8.26
CA ASP A 242 15.55 20.95 6.80
C ASP A 242 16.58 21.96 6.26
N GLU A 243 17.66 21.44 5.71
CA GLU A 243 18.74 22.26 5.15
C GLU A 243 18.34 23.07 3.90
N PHE A 244 17.14 22.88 3.32
CA PHE A 244 16.67 23.60 2.12
C PHE A 244 16.80 25.13 2.23
N VAL A 245 16.68 25.63 3.45
CA VAL A 245 16.70 27.07 3.77
C VAL A 245 18.06 27.47 4.34
N ASN A 246 18.71 26.59 5.12
CA ASN A 246 19.86 26.90 5.96
C ASN A 246 20.82 25.72 6.19
N ALA A 247 22.11 25.92 5.91
CA ALA A 247 23.19 25.01 6.31
C ALA A 247 23.50 25.05 7.82
N THR A 248 22.46 25.13 8.66
CA THR A 248 22.56 25.16 10.12
C THR A 248 22.77 23.77 10.70
N GLY A 249 22.30 22.73 10.00
CA GLY A 249 22.27 21.34 10.46
C GLY A 249 21.36 21.12 11.66
N ASN A 250 21.17 19.85 12.01
CA ASN A 250 20.41 19.43 13.20
C ASN A 250 21.02 20.00 14.49
N LYS A 251 20.20 20.13 15.53
CA LYS A 251 20.62 20.64 16.83
C LYS A 251 20.39 19.60 17.92
N LEU A 252 21.33 19.56 18.87
CA LEU A 252 21.24 18.80 20.09
C LEU A 252 21.59 19.77 21.22
N PHE A 253 20.60 20.07 22.05
CA PHE A 253 20.72 20.94 23.21
C PHE A 253 20.78 20.07 24.44
N ARG A 254 21.98 19.87 25.00
CA ARG A 254 22.14 19.22 26.28
C ARG A 254 21.62 20.16 27.38
N ASN A 255 20.76 19.64 28.23
CA ASN A 255 20.24 20.32 29.40
C ASN A 255 21.30 20.31 30.51
N ASP A 256 21.83 21.48 30.87
CA ASP A 256 22.81 21.60 31.96
C ASP A 256 22.15 22.05 33.28
N GLY A 257 20.82 22.12 33.30
CA GLY A 257 20.02 22.53 34.43
C GLY A 257 20.01 24.05 34.70
N ALA A 258 19.63 24.41 35.93
CA ALA A 258 19.48 25.81 36.34
C ALA A 258 20.80 26.60 36.29
N GLY A 259 20.79 27.76 35.64
CA GLY A 259 21.97 28.62 35.47
C GLY A 259 21.75 29.70 34.41
N CYS A 260 22.82 30.30 33.86
CA CYS A 260 22.77 31.14 32.63
C CYS A 260 21.73 32.30 32.58
N ASN A 261 21.25 32.79 33.74
CA ASN A 261 20.11 33.71 33.88
C ASN A 261 18.73 33.06 33.66
N GLY A 262 18.52 31.86 34.17
CA GLY A 262 17.27 31.10 34.12
C GLY A 262 17.60 29.62 34.06
N TRP A 263 17.82 29.13 32.84
CA TRP A 263 18.21 27.75 32.54
C TRP A 263 19.38 27.71 31.55
N CYS A 264 20.23 26.69 31.65
CA CYS A 264 21.36 26.48 30.73
C CYS A 264 21.08 25.31 29.79
N PHE A 265 21.14 25.57 28.48
CA PHE A 265 21.34 24.53 27.49
C PHE A 265 22.68 24.73 26.79
N THR A 266 23.41 23.65 26.53
CA THR A 266 24.60 23.67 25.68
C THR A 266 24.29 22.97 24.35
N GLN A 267 24.50 23.67 23.24
CA GLN A 267 24.42 23.06 21.92
C GLN A 267 25.67 22.21 21.67
N ILE A 268 25.50 20.90 21.51
CA ILE A 268 26.61 19.94 21.37
C ILE A 268 26.56 19.09 20.10
N ALA A 269 25.64 19.35 19.16
CA ALA A 269 25.41 18.44 18.02
C ALA A 269 26.69 18.15 17.25
N LYS A 270 27.53 19.17 17.03
CA LYS A 270 28.75 19.00 16.25
C LYS A 270 29.81 18.18 16.99
N GLU A 271 29.97 18.46 18.28
CA GLU A 271 30.88 17.73 19.16
C GLU A 271 30.44 16.28 19.34
N ALA A 272 29.13 16.03 19.37
CA ALA A 272 28.50 14.73 19.48
C ALA A 272 28.45 13.95 18.15
N GLY A 273 28.74 14.58 17.00
CA GLY A 273 28.60 13.92 15.69
C GLY A 273 27.15 13.77 15.21
N ALA A 274 26.26 14.64 15.69
CA ALA A 274 24.83 14.67 15.39
C ALA A 274 24.38 15.97 14.66
N ASP A 275 25.31 16.75 14.08
CA ASP A 275 25.03 18.01 13.36
C ASP A 275 24.73 17.81 11.87
N SER A 276 23.97 16.76 11.53
CA SER A 276 23.65 16.42 10.13
C SER A 276 23.16 17.62 9.34
N ARG A 277 23.67 17.73 8.12
CA ARG A 277 23.40 18.80 7.17
C ARG A 277 22.82 18.17 5.93
N LEU A 278 21.58 17.73 6.08
CA LEU A 278 20.73 17.16 5.06
C LEU A 278 19.33 17.75 5.25
N PHE A 279 18.45 17.51 4.28
CA PHE A 279 17.07 17.99 4.29
C PHE A 279 16.21 17.15 5.25
N GLY A 280 16.44 17.28 6.56
CA GLY A 280 15.79 16.48 7.58
C GLY A 280 14.31 16.82 7.75
N MET A 281 13.45 15.80 7.86
CA MET A 281 11.99 15.98 7.97
C MET A 281 11.38 15.29 9.19
N GLY A 282 11.63 14.00 9.37
CA GLY A 282 11.11 13.19 10.47
C GLY A 282 12.19 12.70 11.40
N LEU A 283 11.77 12.26 12.58
CA LEU A 283 12.62 11.76 13.65
C LEU A 283 11.95 10.50 14.22
N ALA A 284 12.74 9.54 14.65
CA ALA A 284 12.31 8.43 15.49
C ALA A 284 13.35 8.32 16.61
N VAL A 285 12.85 8.20 17.83
CA VAL A 285 13.68 8.12 19.04
C VAL A 285 13.40 6.78 19.71
N GLY A 286 14.46 6.01 19.97
CA GLY A 286 14.34 4.71 20.63
C GLY A 286 15.68 3.99 20.74
N ASP A 287 15.84 3.23 21.82
CA ASP A 287 16.93 2.27 22.02
C ASP A 287 16.69 1.02 21.14
N TYR A 288 17.20 1.04 19.90
CA TYR A 288 16.93 -0.04 18.94
C TYR A 288 17.82 -1.27 19.18
N ASN A 289 18.94 -1.09 19.87
CA ASN A 289 19.95 -2.12 20.08
C ASN A 289 19.96 -2.69 21.52
N ASN A 290 19.03 -2.21 22.36
CA ASN A 290 18.87 -2.57 23.77
C ASN A 290 20.13 -2.33 24.62
N ASP A 291 20.89 -1.26 24.35
CA ASP A 291 22.09 -0.89 25.10
C ASP A 291 21.80 0.09 26.26
N GLY A 292 20.56 0.59 26.36
CA GLY A 292 20.09 1.49 27.40
C GLY A 292 20.29 2.97 27.09
N PHE A 293 20.70 3.32 25.87
CA PHE A 293 20.80 4.70 25.40
C PHE A 293 19.85 4.93 24.21
N GLN A 294 19.31 6.14 24.11
CA GLN A 294 18.38 6.49 23.03
C GLN A 294 19.15 6.75 21.73
N ASP A 295 18.72 6.10 20.65
CA ASP A 295 19.22 6.30 19.29
C ASP A 295 18.25 7.14 18.46
N PHE A 296 18.76 7.71 17.37
CA PHE A 296 17.96 8.53 16.47
C PHE A 296 17.99 8.01 15.04
N TYR A 297 16.81 7.76 14.47
CA TYR A 297 16.66 7.69 13.02
C TYR A 297 16.01 8.98 12.54
N TYR A 298 16.56 9.64 11.53
CA TYR A 298 15.86 10.74 10.89
C TYR A 298 15.90 10.64 9.37
N SER A 299 14.77 11.03 8.79
CA SER A 299 14.46 10.95 7.37
C SER A 299 14.92 12.21 6.64
N ASN A 300 15.35 12.05 5.37
CA ASN A 300 15.98 13.12 4.60
C ASN A 300 15.52 13.13 3.13
N VAL A 301 15.67 14.27 2.44
CA VAL A 301 15.79 14.31 0.97
C VAL A 301 17.23 13.91 0.60
N GLY A 302 17.57 12.64 0.75
CA GLY A 302 18.96 12.17 0.67
C GLY A 302 19.15 10.81 1.33
N PRO A 303 20.39 10.42 1.70
CA PRO A 303 20.57 9.23 2.52
C PRO A 303 19.85 9.41 3.86
N MET A 304 19.22 8.35 4.34
CA MET A 304 18.68 8.28 5.69
C MET A 304 19.82 8.27 6.70
N GLU A 305 19.62 8.65 7.95
CA GLU A 305 20.67 8.49 8.96
C GLU A 305 20.13 7.79 10.20
N LEU A 306 20.91 6.84 10.72
CA LEU A 306 20.69 6.16 11.98
C LEU A 306 21.87 6.49 12.88
N LEU A 307 21.67 7.41 13.81
CA LEU A 307 22.65 7.81 14.80
C LEU A 307 22.55 6.89 16.02
N GLN A 308 23.51 5.97 16.13
CA GLN A 308 23.65 5.12 17.29
C GLN A 308 24.41 5.85 18.41
N ASN A 309 23.78 6.02 19.57
CA ASN A 309 24.40 6.60 20.75
C ASN A 309 25.50 5.67 21.29
N GLN A 310 26.66 6.21 21.60
CA GLN A 310 27.81 5.42 22.08
C GLN A 310 27.91 5.38 23.62
N GLY A 311 27.00 6.06 24.33
CA GLY A 311 26.99 6.17 25.79
C GLY A 311 28.08 7.08 26.38
N ASP A 312 28.74 7.87 25.53
CA ASP A 312 29.78 8.85 25.92
C ASP A 312 29.51 10.26 25.35
N ASN A 313 28.24 10.56 25.09
CA ASN A 313 27.72 11.79 24.49
C ASN A 313 28.17 11.99 23.04
N THR A 314 28.54 10.91 22.37
CA THR A 314 28.79 10.88 20.92
C THR A 314 27.86 9.89 20.22
N PHE A 315 27.60 10.17 18.95
CA PHE A 315 26.79 9.36 18.05
C PHE A 315 27.63 8.85 16.88
N LYS A 316 27.25 7.68 16.38
CA LYS A 316 27.82 7.07 15.19
C LYS A 316 26.71 6.84 14.16
N GLU A 317 26.89 7.39 12.97
CA GLU A 317 26.02 7.09 11.81
C GLU A 317 26.27 5.64 11.35
N VAL A 318 25.20 4.85 11.28
CA VAL A 318 25.25 3.42 10.94
C VAL A 318 24.20 2.95 9.93
N ALA A 319 23.40 3.82 9.32
CA ALA A 319 22.23 3.44 8.50
C ALA A 319 22.58 2.47 7.37
N GLU A 320 23.68 2.71 6.66
CA GLU A 320 24.11 1.82 5.57
C GLU A 320 24.51 0.44 6.11
N THR A 321 25.31 0.39 7.18
CA THR A 321 25.74 -0.86 7.79
C THR A 321 24.62 -1.61 8.52
N ALA A 322 23.63 -0.87 9.02
CA ALA A 322 22.44 -1.40 9.65
C ALA A 322 21.39 -1.85 8.63
N GLY A 323 21.51 -1.50 7.35
CA GLY A 323 20.58 -1.94 6.30
C GLY A 323 19.27 -1.15 6.21
N VAL A 324 19.22 0.05 6.79
CA VAL A 324 18.03 0.93 6.80
C VAL A 324 18.15 2.11 5.82
N GLN A 325 19.05 1.99 4.84
CA GLN A 325 19.18 2.99 3.79
C GLN A 325 18.11 2.85 2.71
N ILE A 326 17.52 3.99 2.34
CA ILE A 326 16.52 4.08 1.27
C ILE A 326 17.12 4.92 0.14
N SER A 327 17.64 4.25 -0.89
CA SER A 327 18.27 4.92 -2.03
C SER A 327 17.22 5.57 -2.93
N ASN A 328 17.36 6.87 -3.20
CA ASN A 328 16.50 7.68 -4.08
C ASN A 328 15.07 7.96 -3.58
N GLY A 329 14.78 7.76 -2.28
CA GLY A 329 13.48 8.11 -1.67
C GLY A 329 13.51 9.46 -0.95
N ILE A 330 12.41 10.22 -1.02
CA ILE A 330 12.14 11.34 -0.11
C ILE A 330 11.27 10.79 1.01
N THR A 331 11.78 10.80 2.24
CA THR A 331 11.14 10.13 3.38
C THR A 331 10.71 11.14 4.44
N TRP A 332 9.72 10.77 5.26
CA TRP A 332 9.04 11.70 6.16
C TRP A 332 8.90 11.12 7.56
N GLY A 333 7.69 10.89 8.05
CA GLY A 333 7.47 10.32 9.37
C GLY A 333 8.17 8.98 9.53
N SER A 334 8.85 8.82 10.65
CA SER A 334 9.52 7.59 11.06
C SER A 334 9.13 7.25 12.49
N VAL A 335 9.05 5.97 12.83
CA VAL A 335 8.80 5.50 14.20
C VAL A 335 9.55 4.20 14.48
N PHE A 336 10.06 4.08 15.70
CA PHE A 336 10.52 2.80 16.25
C PHE A 336 9.37 2.11 17.00
N LEU A 337 9.07 0.86 16.65
CA LEU A 337 8.05 0.03 17.30
C LEU A 337 8.48 -1.44 17.26
N ASP A 338 7.94 -2.30 18.10
CA ASP A 338 8.14 -3.75 18.03
C ASP A 338 6.88 -4.37 17.42
N TYR A 339 6.89 -4.65 16.10
CA TYR A 339 5.66 -5.07 15.41
C TYR A 339 5.38 -6.58 15.56
N ASP A 340 6.41 -7.39 15.82
CA ASP A 340 6.29 -8.85 15.95
C ASP A 340 6.44 -9.36 17.39
N ASN A 341 6.59 -8.44 18.35
CA ASN A 341 6.73 -8.69 19.78
C ASN A 341 7.94 -9.56 20.14
N ASP A 342 9.03 -9.51 19.36
CA ASP A 342 10.25 -10.29 19.62
C ASP A 342 11.19 -9.67 20.68
N GLY A 343 10.92 -8.42 21.08
CA GLY A 343 11.68 -7.67 22.07
C GLY A 343 12.74 -6.73 21.48
N TRP A 344 12.76 -6.54 20.17
CA TRP A 344 13.64 -5.60 19.46
C TRP A 344 12.81 -4.59 18.70
N ARG A 345 13.18 -3.30 18.80
CA ARG A 345 12.46 -2.26 18.07
C ARG A 345 12.81 -2.30 16.58
N ASP A 346 11.79 -2.54 15.78
CA ASP A 346 11.74 -2.38 14.33
C ASP A 346 11.56 -0.90 13.95
N LEU A 347 11.68 -0.61 12.66
CA LEU A 347 11.60 0.76 12.12
C LEU A 347 10.59 0.84 10.98
N TYR A 348 9.64 1.77 11.08
CA TYR A 348 8.75 2.14 9.98
C TYR A 348 9.07 3.54 9.45
N VAL A 349 9.02 3.73 8.13
CA VAL A 349 9.37 5.00 7.45
C VAL A 349 8.35 5.30 6.34
N ALA A 350 7.71 6.46 6.43
CA ALA A 350 6.83 7.01 5.41
C ALA A 350 7.63 7.62 4.25
N VAL A 351 7.15 7.46 3.01
CA VAL A 351 7.84 7.88 1.79
C VAL A 351 6.89 8.69 0.88
N ALA A 352 7.33 9.88 0.45
CA ALA A 352 6.59 10.73 -0.48
C ALA A 352 7.51 11.70 -1.22
N ASP A 353 7.49 11.65 -2.56
CA ASP A 353 8.16 12.64 -3.41
C ASP A 353 7.25 13.84 -3.73
N THR A 354 7.51 14.97 -3.08
CA THR A 354 6.73 16.20 -3.23
C THR A 354 7.23 17.12 -4.35
N ALA A 355 8.28 16.75 -5.09
CA ALA A 355 8.95 17.62 -6.05
C ALA A 355 8.43 17.47 -7.49
N ASP A 356 8.30 16.26 -8.01
CA ASP A 356 7.88 16.00 -9.40
C ASP A 356 6.60 15.17 -9.55
N HIS A 357 6.07 14.64 -8.43
CA HIS A 357 4.79 13.94 -8.33
C HIS A 357 4.66 12.76 -9.32
N LYS A 358 5.77 12.15 -9.75
CA LYS A 358 5.78 11.03 -10.71
C LYS A 358 6.13 9.73 -10.02
N ASP A 359 5.10 8.96 -9.63
CA ASP A 359 5.18 7.68 -8.88
C ASP A 359 5.99 7.85 -7.58
N THR A 360 5.68 7.19 -6.45
CA THR A 360 6.42 7.39 -5.18
C THR A 360 6.98 6.09 -4.62
N GLY A 361 8.21 6.12 -4.09
CA GLY A 361 8.81 4.92 -3.48
C GLY A 361 7.89 4.40 -2.37
N SER A 362 7.94 3.11 -2.07
CA SER A 362 7.09 2.56 -1.03
C SER A 362 7.49 2.99 0.37
N ASN A 363 6.48 3.10 1.23
CA ASN A 363 6.69 3.10 2.67
C ASN A 363 7.51 1.86 3.07
N GLN A 364 8.37 1.98 4.09
CA GLN A 364 9.29 0.92 4.48
C GLN A 364 9.00 0.44 5.89
N LEU A 365 9.01 -0.88 6.09
CA LEU A 365 9.08 -1.53 7.40
C LEU A 365 10.38 -2.33 7.44
N PHE A 366 11.16 -2.17 8.49
CA PHE A 366 12.45 -2.83 8.69
C PHE A 366 12.41 -3.63 9.98
N HIS A 367 12.53 -4.95 9.85
CA HIS A 367 12.64 -5.86 10.99
C HIS A 367 14.04 -5.84 11.58
N ASN A 368 14.16 -5.69 12.90
CA ASN A 368 15.44 -5.68 13.60
C ASN A 368 15.94 -7.10 13.83
N ASN A 369 17.11 -7.44 13.27
CA ASN A 369 17.66 -8.80 13.35
C ASN A 369 18.35 -9.12 14.70
N ALA A 370 18.24 -8.25 15.70
CA ALA A 370 18.87 -8.38 17.03
C ALA A 370 20.41 -8.40 17.02
N ASP A 371 21.04 -7.95 15.94
CA ASP A 371 22.50 -7.92 15.78
C ASP A 371 23.05 -6.54 15.34
N GLY A 372 22.20 -5.51 15.42
CA GLY A 372 22.49 -4.16 14.95
C GLY A 372 22.19 -3.93 13.47
N THR A 373 21.65 -4.94 12.77
CA THR A 373 21.18 -4.83 11.39
C THR A 373 19.67 -5.05 11.30
N PHE A 374 19.11 -4.60 10.18
CA PHE A 374 17.71 -4.71 9.84
C PHE A 374 17.50 -5.40 8.49
N THR A 375 16.35 -6.03 8.35
CA THR A 375 15.88 -6.61 7.09
C THR A 375 14.59 -5.92 6.66
N SER A 376 14.51 -5.46 5.41
CA SER A 376 13.26 -4.91 4.87
C SER A 376 12.15 -5.97 4.88
N VAL A 377 11.03 -5.66 5.52
CA VAL A 377 9.79 -6.43 5.53
C VAL A 377 8.96 -5.96 4.33
N ALA A 378 9.43 -6.36 3.13
CA ALA A 378 8.77 -5.97 1.90
C ALA A 378 7.50 -6.80 1.66
N CYS A 379 7.55 -8.13 1.79
CA CYS A 379 6.45 -9.00 1.33
C CYS A 379 5.25 -9.03 2.29
N HIS A 380 4.04 -9.11 1.73
CA HIS A 380 2.79 -9.30 2.48
C HIS A 380 2.59 -8.25 3.60
N ASN A 381 2.68 -6.96 3.29
CA ASN A 381 2.44 -5.90 4.25
C ASN A 381 1.71 -4.74 3.56
N GLU A 382 0.45 -4.47 3.92
CA GLU A 382 -0.29 -3.37 3.29
C GLU A 382 0.20 -1.99 3.73
N ALA A 383 0.93 -1.89 4.85
CA ALA A 383 1.49 -0.63 5.34
C ALA A 383 2.73 -0.16 4.55
N THR A 384 3.31 -0.99 3.68
CA THR A 384 4.47 -0.65 2.83
C THR A 384 4.08 -0.29 1.40
N ASP A 385 2.90 0.34 1.23
CA ASP A 385 2.40 0.70 -0.09
C ASP A 385 3.07 1.93 -0.72
N VAL A 386 2.74 2.24 -1.98
CA VAL A 386 3.25 3.39 -2.74
C VAL A 386 2.56 4.72 -2.44
N ARG A 387 1.54 4.76 -1.57
CA ARG A 387 0.81 6.00 -1.31
C ARG A 387 1.77 7.04 -0.74
N MET A 388 1.58 8.29 -1.16
CA MET A 388 2.41 9.41 -0.74
C MET A 388 2.17 9.73 0.74
N SER A 389 2.96 9.13 1.61
CA SER A 389 2.81 9.24 3.07
C SER A 389 3.74 10.30 3.66
N ILE A 390 3.20 11.12 4.58
CA ILE A 390 3.98 12.13 5.32
C ILE A 390 4.06 11.78 6.79
N GLY A 391 2.91 11.64 7.46
CA GLY A 391 2.83 11.40 8.91
C GLY A 391 2.61 9.93 9.21
N VAL A 392 3.27 9.42 10.24
CA VAL A 392 2.96 8.13 10.85
C VAL A 392 2.83 8.30 12.37
N ALA A 393 1.90 7.59 12.97
CA ALA A 393 1.80 7.45 14.42
C ALA A 393 1.36 6.02 14.77
N TYR A 394 1.79 5.51 15.93
CA TYR A 394 1.44 4.16 16.38
C TYR A 394 0.61 4.15 17.66
N ALA A 395 -0.19 3.10 17.83
CA ALA A 395 -0.94 2.76 19.04
C ALA A 395 -1.41 1.29 19.01
N ASP A 396 -1.66 0.67 20.16
CA ASP A 396 -2.48 -0.56 20.26
C ASP A 396 -3.95 -0.12 20.42
N TYR A 397 -4.61 0.29 19.33
CA TYR A 397 -5.92 0.97 19.41
C TYR A 397 -7.07 0.02 19.79
N ASN A 398 -6.85 -1.29 19.68
CA ASN A 398 -7.85 -2.33 19.91
C ASN A 398 -7.54 -3.19 21.16
N HIS A 399 -6.44 -2.91 21.86
CA HIS A 399 -5.95 -3.59 23.06
C HIS A 399 -5.68 -5.09 22.87
N ASP A 400 -5.21 -5.49 21.69
CA ASP A 400 -4.85 -6.88 21.39
C ASP A 400 -3.36 -7.19 21.64
N GLY A 401 -2.57 -6.15 21.98
CA GLY A 401 -1.15 -6.22 22.28
C GLY A 401 -0.22 -6.16 21.09
N TRP A 402 -0.76 -5.88 19.90
CA TRP A 402 0.00 -5.73 18.68
C TRP A 402 -0.12 -4.30 18.21
N VAL A 403 1.02 -3.62 18.14
CA VAL A 403 1.03 -2.20 17.79
C VAL A 403 0.56 -2.00 16.35
N ASP A 404 -0.39 -1.09 16.18
CA ASP A 404 -1.00 -0.69 14.91
C ASP A 404 -0.47 0.67 14.43
N LEU A 405 -0.74 1.01 13.17
CA LEU A 405 -0.27 2.26 12.55
C LEU A 405 -1.43 3.08 11.98
N ILE A 406 -1.41 4.40 12.20
CA ILE A 406 -2.13 5.36 11.36
C ILE A 406 -1.12 6.08 10.48
N VAL A 407 -1.36 6.11 9.17
CA VAL A 407 -0.48 6.72 8.18
C VAL A 407 -1.25 7.77 7.39
N GLY A 408 -0.75 8.99 7.41
CA GLY A 408 -1.34 10.12 6.69
C GLY A 408 -0.79 10.20 5.27
N ASN A 409 -1.68 10.13 4.28
CA ASN A 409 -1.35 10.23 2.86
C ASN A 409 -1.81 11.57 2.29
N LEU A 410 -0.97 12.20 1.46
CA LEU A 410 -1.27 13.49 0.81
C LEU A 410 -2.55 13.42 -0.01
N ASP A 411 -2.64 12.39 -0.84
CA ASP A 411 -3.69 12.27 -1.84
C ASP A 411 -4.92 11.52 -1.31
N GLU A 412 -4.76 10.63 -0.34
CA GLU A 412 -5.85 9.71 0.05
C GLU A 412 -6.32 9.86 1.50
N GLY A 413 -5.74 10.80 2.25
CA GLY A 413 -6.03 10.95 3.66
C GLY A 413 -5.42 9.83 4.49
N TYR A 414 -6.05 9.50 5.61
CA TYR A 414 -5.45 8.66 6.64
C TYR A 414 -5.83 7.19 6.48
N ARG A 415 -4.84 6.30 6.66
CA ARG A 415 -4.96 4.85 6.59
C ARG A 415 -4.63 4.20 7.92
N LEU A 416 -5.60 3.49 8.51
CA LEU A 416 -5.43 2.70 9.72
C LEU A 416 -5.04 1.27 9.33
N TYR A 417 -3.81 0.88 9.67
CA TYR A 417 -3.25 -0.43 9.42
C TYR A 417 -3.25 -1.24 10.71
N GLN A 418 -4.04 -2.32 10.73
CA GLN A 418 -4.09 -3.24 11.86
C GLN A 418 -3.05 -4.34 11.72
N ASN A 419 -2.28 -4.57 12.77
CA ASN A 419 -1.30 -5.65 12.88
C ASN A 419 -2.00 -7.01 13.01
N GLN A 420 -1.62 -7.96 12.17
CA GLN A 420 -2.23 -9.30 12.10
C GLN A 420 -1.37 -10.39 12.74
N GLN A 421 -0.20 -10.04 13.31
CA GLN A 421 0.71 -11.01 13.93
C GLN A 421 0.06 -11.78 15.07
N SER A 422 -0.98 -11.23 15.72
CA SER A 422 -1.82 -11.93 16.70
C SER A 422 -2.39 -13.28 16.21
N GLN A 423 -2.56 -13.43 14.90
CA GLN A 423 -3.12 -14.64 14.28
C GLN A 423 -2.09 -15.74 14.06
N ASN A 424 -0.81 -15.37 13.90
CA ASN A 424 0.24 -16.24 13.36
C ASN A 424 1.44 -16.40 14.29
N SER A 425 1.69 -15.42 15.15
CA SER A 425 2.81 -15.40 16.07
C SER A 425 2.47 -16.09 17.40
N HIS A 426 3.51 -16.59 18.05
CA HIS A 426 3.47 -17.14 19.40
C HIS A 426 4.15 -16.23 20.41
N ASN A 427 4.65 -15.08 19.97
CA ASN A 427 5.28 -14.11 20.84
C ASN A 427 4.29 -13.53 21.84
N HIS A 428 4.84 -13.16 22.98
CA HIS A 428 4.16 -12.59 24.14
C HIS A 428 4.51 -11.11 24.25
N TRP A 429 3.69 -10.36 24.98
CA TRP A 429 3.86 -8.91 25.09
C TRP A 429 3.47 -8.39 26.47
N LEU A 430 3.87 -7.16 26.78
CA LEU A 430 3.40 -6.38 27.92
C LEU A 430 3.16 -4.94 27.47
N SER A 431 2.01 -4.38 27.85
CA SER A 431 1.74 -2.96 27.64
C SER A 431 1.61 -2.21 28.95
N ILE A 432 2.26 -1.05 29.03
CA ILE A 432 2.50 -0.31 30.26
C ILE A 432 2.03 1.14 30.10
N GLU A 433 0.96 1.49 30.83
CA GLU A 433 0.51 2.87 31.03
C GLU A 433 1.11 3.41 32.33
N LEU A 434 1.74 4.58 32.27
CA LEU A 434 2.24 5.28 33.44
C LEU A 434 1.35 6.50 33.75
N GLU A 435 1.09 6.72 35.03
CA GLU A 435 0.47 7.95 35.52
C GLU A 435 1.38 8.62 36.56
N GLY A 436 1.84 9.82 36.25
CA GLY A 436 2.59 10.65 37.17
C GLY A 436 1.70 11.28 38.25
N ALA A 437 2.32 11.67 39.36
CA ALA A 437 1.64 12.39 40.43
C ALA A 437 2.64 13.20 41.24
N GLY A 438 2.20 14.27 41.88
CA GLY A 438 3.06 15.08 42.75
C GLY A 438 4.11 15.83 41.95
N PRO A 439 5.43 15.53 42.09
CA PRO A 439 6.49 16.19 41.35
C PRO A 439 6.64 15.70 39.90
N ILE A 440 5.88 14.68 39.49
CA ILE A 440 5.93 14.12 38.14
C ILE A 440 4.70 14.60 37.36
N ASN A 441 4.91 15.08 36.13
CA ASN A 441 3.83 15.42 35.20
C ASN A 441 2.88 14.24 34.99
N ARG A 442 1.58 14.50 34.86
CA ARG A 442 0.55 13.45 34.87
C ARG A 442 0.78 12.38 33.80
N ASP A 443 1.25 12.81 32.64
CA ASP A 443 1.51 11.96 31.47
C ASP A 443 2.78 11.13 31.59
N ALA A 444 3.56 11.31 32.67
CA ALA A 444 4.82 10.64 32.92
C ALA A 444 5.87 10.80 31.81
N VAL A 445 5.77 11.84 30.98
CA VAL A 445 6.74 12.12 29.91
C VAL A 445 8.13 12.29 30.52
N GLY A 446 9.11 11.57 29.97
CA GLY A 446 10.48 11.47 30.48
C GLY A 446 10.73 10.28 31.43
N ALA A 447 9.68 9.60 31.91
CA ALA A 447 9.85 8.40 32.73
C ALA A 447 10.32 7.22 31.87
N ARG A 448 11.20 6.39 32.44
CA ARG A 448 11.81 5.22 31.77
C ARG A 448 11.40 3.91 32.40
N VAL A 449 10.98 2.98 31.56
CA VAL A 449 10.62 1.62 31.93
C VAL A 449 11.67 0.66 31.38
N TYR A 450 12.24 -0.12 32.28
CA TYR A 450 13.16 -1.21 31.98
C TYR A 450 12.44 -2.53 32.19
N LEU A 451 12.30 -3.31 31.13
CA LEU A 451 11.71 -4.64 31.17
C LEU A 451 12.81 -5.70 31.03
N THR A 452 12.98 -6.54 32.04
CA THR A 452 14.00 -7.59 32.07
C THR A 452 13.34 -8.97 31.96
N THR A 453 13.72 -9.72 30.92
CA THR A 453 13.41 -11.13 30.76
C THR A 453 14.68 -11.99 30.91
N LYS A 454 14.61 -13.28 30.59
CA LYS A 454 15.82 -14.11 30.50
C LYS A 454 16.70 -13.77 29.29
N ASN A 455 16.12 -13.13 28.28
CA ASN A 455 16.78 -12.86 27.00
C ASN A 455 17.51 -11.52 26.98
N GLY A 456 17.19 -10.60 27.90
CA GLY A 456 17.82 -9.29 27.94
C GLY A 456 17.01 -8.29 28.76
N THR A 457 17.44 -7.03 28.70
CA THR A 457 16.67 -5.89 29.22
C THR A 457 16.37 -4.95 28.07
N GLN A 458 15.12 -4.57 27.93
CA GLN A 458 14.66 -3.52 27.02
C GLN A 458 14.44 -2.24 27.83
N MET A 459 14.64 -1.08 27.20
CA MET A 459 14.34 0.22 27.78
C MET A 459 13.39 1.00 26.86
N GLN A 460 12.34 1.57 27.45
CA GLN A 460 11.49 2.54 26.77
C GLN A 460 11.27 3.77 27.64
N GLU A 461 11.20 4.93 27.00
CA GLU A 461 10.91 6.22 27.61
C GLU A 461 9.54 6.70 27.12
N VAL A 462 8.77 7.31 28.01
CA VAL A 462 7.52 7.98 27.61
C VAL A 462 7.89 9.28 26.88
N ILE A 463 7.71 9.29 25.56
CA ILE A 463 8.03 10.41 24.68
C ILE A 463 6.74 10.93 24.05
N ASN A 464 6.54 12.24 24.08
CA ASN A 464 5.42 12.91 23.42
C ASN A 464 5.95 13.92 22.39
N GLY A 465 6.07 13.45 21.15
CA GLY A 465 6.70 14.18 20.04
C GLY A 465 8.00 13.50 19.63
N SER A 466 7.95 12.81 18.49
CA SER A 466 9.13 12.18 17.88
C SER A 466 8.97 12.01 16.38
N SER A 467 7.77 11.68 15.87
CA SER A 467 7.50 11.63 14.43
C SER A 467 6.95 12.97 13.89
N VAL A 468 7.26 13.31 12.64
CA VAL A 468 6.88 14.62 12.06
C VAL A 468 5.36 14.81 12.07
N MET A 469 4.89 15.94 12.59
CA MET A 469 3.46 16.33 12.64
C MET A 469 2.54 15.37 13.41
N SER A 470 3.10 14.38 14.11
CA SER A 470 2.37 13.22 14.62
C SER A 470 2.53 13.03 16.13
N GLY A 471 1.44 12.67 16.82
CA GLY A 471 1.43 12.23 18.22
C GLY A 471 1.17 10.73 18.36
N ASN A 472 2.16 9.96 18.84
CA ASN A 472 1.99 8.55 19.20
C ASN A 472 1.18 8.39 20.49
N ALA A 473 0.59 7.22 20.71
CA ALA A 473 0.07 6.88 22.03
C ALA A 473 1.23 6.79 23.05
N LEU A 474 0.98 7.22 24.30
CA LEU A 474 1.99 7.22 25.36
C LEU A 474 2.19 5.84 26.03
N GLU A 475 1.31 4.89 25.74
CA GLU A 475 1.42 3.52 26.26
C GLU A 475 2.68 2.82 25.70
N LEU A 476 3.48 2.23 26.58
CA LEU A 476 4.73 1.58 26.23
C LEU A 476 4.50 0.08 25.97
N ASN A 477 4.76 -0.35 24.74
CA ASN A 477 4.51 -1.72 24.27
C ASN A 477 5.82 -2.50 24.17
N PHE A 478 5.96 -3.57 24.95
CA PHE A 478 7.16 -4.40 25.00
C PHE A 478 6.87 -5.80 24.45
N GLY A 479 7.61 -6.21 23.42
CA GLY A 479 7.68 -7.61 23.01
C GLY A 479 8.48 -8.44 24.00
N MET A 480 8.04 -9.67 24.23
CA MET A 480 8.66 -10.60 25.18
C MET A 480 9.16 -11.88 24.49
N GLY A 481 8.98 -12.01 23.17
CA GLY A 481 9.26 -13.25 22.45
C GLY A 481 8.53 -14.42 23.10
N GLU A 482 9.24 -15.51 23.40
CA GLU A 482 8.66 -16.70 24.05
C GLU A 482 8.49 -16.56 25.58
N GLU A 483 8.93 -15.46 26.20
CA GLU A 483 8.91 -15.31 27.65
C GLU A 483 7.52 -14.93 28.16
N GLN A 484 7.04 -15.62 29.21
CA GLN A 484 5.69 -15.45 29.76
C GLN A 484 5.65 -14.53 30.99
N SER A 485 6.80 -14.02 31.41
CA SER A 485 6.89 -13.12 32.55
C SER A 485 8.17 -12.29 32.53
N ALA A 486 8.09 -11.07 33.06
CA ALA A 486 9.22 -10.15 33.16
C ALA A 486 9.30 -9.47 34.54
N ASP A 487 10.46 -8.91 34.82
CA ASP A 487 10.64 -7.92 35.89
C ASP A 487 10.60 -6.52 35.28
N ILE A 488 9.94 -5.58 35.97
CA ILE A 488 9.82 -4.19 35.54
C ILE A 488 10.54 -3.30 36.55
N ARG A 489 11.37 -2.37 36.07
CA ARG A 489 11.92 -1.25 36.85
C ARG A 489 11.53 0.05 36.18
N ILE A 490 10.95 0.98 36.92
CA ILE A 490 10.61 2.33 36.45
C ILE A 490 11.56 3.32 37.09
N ARG A 491 12.16 4.22 36.31
CA ARG A 491 12.87 5.42 36.76
C ARG A 491 12.01 6.62 36.40
N TRP A 492 11.53 7.34 37.40
CA TRP A 492 10.78 8.59 37.24
C TRP A 492 11.73 9.77 37.10
N ASN A 493 11.23 10.90 36.58
CA ASN A 493 12.04 12.10 36.29
C ASN A 493 12.75 12.67 37.53
N ASP A 494 12.13 12.55 38.72
CA ASP A 494 12.73 12.96 40.00
C ASP A 494 13.83 12.00 40.51
N GLY A 495 14.13 10.93 39.77
CA GLY A 495 15.07 9.87 40.12
C GLY A 495 14.49 8.79 41.04
N THR A 496 13.22 8.86 41.42
CA THR A 496 12.54 7.79 42.16
C THR A 496 12.49 6.52 41.32
N GLU A 497 12.71 5.36 41.96
CA GLU A 497 12.60 4.06 41.31
C GLU A 497 11.47 3.20 41.91
N GLN A 498 10.75 2.49 41.04
CA GLN A 498 9.83 1.42 41.43
C GLN A 498 10.22 0.12 40.75
N VAL A 499 10.05 -1.01 41.44
CA VAL A 499 10.39 -2.34 40.91
C VAL A 499 9.24 -3.30 41.16
N PHE A 500 8.87 -4.01 40.10
CA PHE A 500 7.87 -5.08 40.10
C PHE A 500 8.50 -6.35 39.57
N LYS A 501 8.14 -7.50 40.16
CA LYS A 501 8.79 -8.78 39.87
C LYS A 501 7.77 -9.79 39.37
N ASN A 502 8.17 -10.61 38.40
CA ASN A 502 7.37 -11.71 37.86
C ASN A 502 5.97 -11.26 37.36
N ILE A 503 5.93 -10.14 36.63
CA ILE A 503 4.74 -9.65 35.95
C ILE A 503 4.41 -10.59 34.80
N GLN A 504 3.12 -10.93 34.64
CA GLN A 504 2.68 -11.91 33.65
C GLN A 504 2.48 -11.26 32.29
N ALA A 505 2.91 -11.93 31.23
CA ALA A 505 2.74 -11.47 29.86
C ALA A 505 1.29 -11.51 29.38
N ASP A 506 1.06 -10.98 28.18
CA ASP A 506 -0.21 -10.83 27.47
C ASP A 506 -1.22 -9.98 28.27
N GLN A 507 -0.71 -8.95 28.95
CA GLN A 507 -1.46 -8.09 29.85
C GLN A 507 -1.08 -6.62 29.66
N ARG A 508 -2.08 -5.76 29.89
CA ARG A 508 -1.92 -4.32 30.03
C ARG A 508 -1.91 -3.94 31.50
N TYR A 509 -1.04 -3.03 31.90
CA TYR A 509 -0.94 -2.55 33.28
C TYR A 509 -0.85 -1.03 33.36
N LYS A 510 -1.62 -0.45 34.28
CA LYS A 510 -1.45 0.92 34.75
C LYS A 510 -0.60 0.96 36.01
N LEU A 511 0.43 1.81 36.01
CA LEU A 511 1.34 2.02 37.13
C LEU A 511 1.39 3.50 37.50
N VAL A 512 1.21 3.79 38.79
CA VAL A 512 1.11 5.16 39.30
C VAL A 512 2.34 5.51 40.14
N TYR A 513 2.80 6.76 40.04
CA TYR A 513 3.88 7.30 40.86
C TYR A 513 3.60 7.13 42.38
N PRO A 514 4.59 6.69 43.20
CA PRO A 514 4.34 6.27 44.59
C PRO A 514 4.42 7.44 45.59
N LEU A 515 3.41 8.32 45.63
CA LEU A 515 3.36 9.51 46.50
C LEU A 515 3.69 9.26 47.99
N ASN A 516 3.41 8.06 48.52
CA ASN A 516 3.66 7.68 49.92
C ASN A 516 4.56 6.43 50.06
N GLY A 517 5.25 6.03 48.99
CA GLY A 517 5.97 4.76 48.92
C GLY A 517 5.07 3.53 48.76
N GLU A 518 3.76 3.72 48.59
CA GLU A 518 2.84 2.66 48.17
C GLU A 518 2.97 2.46 46.66
N THR A 519 3.27 1.24 46.23
CA THR A 519 3.31 0.86 44.82
C THR A 519 2.01 0.18 44.42
N SER A 520 1.40 0.64 43.32
CA SER A 520 0.22 0.02 42.72
C SER A 520 0.53 -0.48 41.31
N LEU A 521 0.03 -1.67 41.01
CA LEU A 521 0.02 -2.28 39.68
C LEU A 521 -1.42 -2.69 39.41
N GLU A 522 -2.08 -1.99 38.49
CA GLU A 522 -3.48 -2.24 38.14
C GLU A 522 -3.56 -2.92 36.76
N PRO A 523 -4.09 -4.15 36.67
CA PRO A 523 -4.33 -4.77 35.36
C PRO A 523 -5.48 -4.06 34.64
N LEU A 524 -5.25 -3.70 33.38
CA LEU A 524 -6.25 -3.10 32.51
C LEU A 524 -6.95 -4.17 31.64
N GLN A 525 -8.04 -3.79 31.00
CA GLN A 525 -8.76 -4.69 30.09
C GLN A 525 -7.92 -4.98 28.83
N THR A 526 -7.89 -6.26 28.43
CA THR A 526 -7.27 -6.72 27.18
C THR A 526 -8.28 -7.46 26.31
N ASN A 527 -8.16 -7.28 25.00
CA ASN A 527 -8.92 -8.04 24.02
C ASN A 527 -8.06 -9.21 23.53
N GLN A 528 -8.42 -10.45 23.90
CA GLN A 528 -7.69 -11.60 23.38
C GLN A 528 -8.01 -11.82 21.90
N ALA A 529 -7.02 -11.61 21.02
CA ALA A 529 -7.11 -12.05 19.64
C ALA A 529 -7.32 -13.58 19.55
N ALA A 530 -8.25 -14.01 18.72
CA ALA A 530 -8.53 -15.43 18.52
C ALA A 530 -7.41 -16.07 17.67
N LYS A 531 -6.43 -16.72 18.32
CA LYS A 531 -5.36 -17.47 17.62
C LYS A 531 -5.96 -18.51 16.65
N ALA A 532 -5.50 -18.51 15.40
CA ALA A 532 -5.91 -19.50 14.40
C ALA A 532 -5.53 -20.92 14.88
N LYS A 533 -6.50 -21.84 14.90
CA LYS A 533 -6.22 -23.24 15.29
C LYS A 533 -5.44 -23.94 14.17
N GLN A 534 -4.18 -24.24 14.40
CA GLN A 534 -3.40 -25.09 13.49
C GLN A 534 -4.09 -26.45 13.27
N PRO A 535 -4.07 -26.99 12.04
CA PRO A 535 -4.64 -28.31 11.76
C PRO A 535 -3.85 -29.39 12.49
N SER A 536 -4.56 -30.30 13.16
CA SER A 536 -3.90 -31.40 13.89
C SER A 536 -3.13 -32.35 12.96
N PHE A 537 -2.08 -33.00 13.45
CA PHE A 537 -1.37 -34.09 12.75
C PHE A 537 -2.31 -35.19 12.22
N SER A 538 -3.45 -35.40 12.89
CA SER A 538 -4.50 -36.32 12.44
C SER A 538 -5.23 -35.84 11.18
N ALA A 539 -5.34 -34.54 10.95
CA ALA A 539 -5.95 -33.96 9.75
C ALA A 539 -5.01 -34.11 8.54
N TYR A 540 -3.70 -33.94 8.72
CA TYR A 540 -2.69 -34.24 7.70
C TYR A 540 -2.65 -35.72 7.29
N LEU A 541 -2.78 -36.65 8.24
CA LEU A 541 -2.87 -38.08 7.89
C LEU A 541 -4.12 -38.42 7.05
N GLN A 542 -5.16 -37.59 7.07
CA GLN A 542 -6.33 -37.76 6.20
C GLN A 542 -6.07 -37.28 4.77
N THR A 543 -5.15 -36.34 4.55
CA THR A 543 -4.74 -35.86 3.21
C THR A 543 -3.74 -36.81 2.53
N LEU A 544 -2.97 -37.57 3.31
CA LEU A 544 -2.00 -38.56 2.83
C LEU A 544 -2.59 -39.90 2.34
N LYS A 545 -3.91 -40.09 2.36
CA LYS A 545 -4.50 -41.28 1.73
C LYS A 545 -4.43 -41.09 0.22
N PRO A 546 -3.63 -41.89 -0.55
CA PRO A 546 -3.78 -41.88 -1.99
C PRO A 546 -5.18 -42.40 -2.30
N ASP A 547 -6.07 -41.53 -2.76
CA ASP A 547 -7.34 -41.97 -3.31
C ASP A 547 -7.02 -42.74 -4.59
N LEU A 548 -7.37 -44.03 -4.63
CA LEU A 548 -7.14 -44.92 -5.78
C LEU A 548 -7.75 -44.37 -7.07
N ARG A 549 -8.68 -43.39 -6.98
CA ARG A 549 -9.26 -42.66 -8.11
C ARG A 549 -8.24 -41.87 -8.93
N ALA A 550 -7.16 -41.37 -8.32
CA ALA A 550 -6.08 -40.67 -9.04
C ALA A 550 -5.28 -41.59 -9.98
N TYR A 551 -5.34 -42.91 -9.76
CA TYR A 551 -4.70 -43.96 -10.57
C TYR A 551 -5.71 -44.78 -11.38
N SER A 552 -6.94 -44.24 -11.54
CA SER A 552 -7.95 -44.87 -12.39
C SER A 552 -7.43 -45.00 -13.82
N LYS A 553 -7.78 -46.09 -14.50
CA LYS A 553 -7.59 -46.22 -15.96
C LYS A 553 -8.67 -45.52 -16.77
N ASP A 554 -9.71 -45.04 -16.09
CA ASP A 554 -10.78 -44.25 -16.66
C ASP A 554 -10.42 -42.77 -16.52
N GLU A 555 -10.17 -42.13 -17.66
CA GLU A 555 -9.74 -40.72 -17.77
C GLU A 555 -10.78 -39.77 -17.18
N ASP A 556 -12.08 -40.07 -17.30
CA ASP A 556 -13.14 -39.21 -16.76
C ASP A 556 -13.16 -39.24 -15.22
N VAL A 557 -12.90 -40.42 -14.63
CA VAL A 557 -12.76 -40.58 -13.18
C VAL A 557 -11.51 -39.87 -12.66
N GLN A 558 -10.41 -39.95 -13.41
CA GLN A 558 -9.15 -39.28 -13.06
C GLN A 558 -9.30 -37.76 -13.13
N LEU A 559 -9.91 -37.25 -14.21
CA LEU A 559 -10.17 -35.82 -14.40
C LEU A 559 -11.13 -35.26 -13.36
N ALA A 560 -12.26 -35.92 -13.10
CA ALA A 560 -13.20 -35.48 -12.07
C ALA A 560 -12.52 -35.32 -10.70
N TYR A 561 -11.60 -36.22 -10.36
CA TYR A 561 -10.79 -36.13 -9.14
C TYR A 561 -9.84 -34.93 -9.17
N LEU A 562 -9.01 -34.79 -10.21
CA LEU A 562 -8.03 -33.70 -10.32
C LEU A 562 -8.70 -32.32 -10.36
N MET A 563 -9.77 -32.18 -11.15
CA MET A 563 -10.59 -30.97 -11.23
C MET A 563 -11.24 -30.60 -9.89
N SER A 564 -11.67 -31.59 -9.09
CA SER A 564 -12.22 -31.31 -7.75
C SER A 564 -11.18 -30.72 -6.79
N ARG A 565 -9.90 -31.08 -6.95
CA ARG A 565 -8.79 -30.50 -6.15
C ARG A 565 -8.44 -29.09 -6.58
N ALA A 566 -8.65 -28.77 -7.86
CA ALA A 566 -8.49 -27.43 -8.42
C ALA A 566 -9.76 -26.57 -8.31
N SER A 567 -10.75 -27.00 -7.51
CA SER A 567 -12.01 -26.30 -7.28
C SER A 567 -12.77 -25.95 -8.57
N VAL A 568 -12.64 -26.77 -9.61
CA VAL A 568 -13.32 -26.53 -10.89
C VAL A 568 -14.81 -26.77 -10.73
N GLN A 569 -15.59 -25.73 -10.95
CA GLN A 569 -17.05 -25.75 -11.09
C GLN A 569 -17.40 -24.88 -12.30
N PRO A 570 -18.51 -25.14 -13.01
CA PRO A 570 -19.01 -24.21 -14.02
C PRO A 570 -19.18 -22.80 -13.40
N PRO A 571 -18.59 -21.75 -14.01
CA PRO A 571 -18.73 -20.40 -13.49
C PRO A 571 -20.18 -19.91 -13.61
N THR A 572 -20.54 -18.93 -12.79
CA THR A 572 -21.89 -18.39 -12.71
C THR A 572 -22.11 -17.39 -13.83
N SER A 573 -22.92 -17.77 -14.83
CA SER A 573 -23.24 -16.91 -15.97
C SER A 573 -23.82 -15.56 -15.52
N PRO A 574 -23.39 -14.44 -16.14
CA PRO A 574 -23.95 -13.13 -15.87
C PRO A 574 -25.46 -13.08 -16.14
N GLN A 575 -26.15 -12.22 -15.40
CA GLN A 575 -27.52 -11.87 -15.74
C GLN A 575 -27.54 -11.13 -17.09
N ALA A 576 -28.54 -11.43 -17.92
CA ALA A 576 -28.75 -10.69 -19.17
C ALA A 576 -28.95 -9.20 -18.88
N ALA A 577 -28.13 -8.36 -19.52
CA ALA A 577 -28.20 -6.91 -19.38
C ALA A 577 -29.44 -6.32 -20.09
N ASP A 578 -29.85 -5.11 -19.68
CA ASP A 578 -30.91 -4.37 -20.35
C ASP A 578 -30.52 -4.08 -21.82
N PRO A 579 -31.34 -4.42 -22.82
CA PRO A 579 -31.02 -4.15 -24.22
C PRO A 579 -30.70 -2.68 -24.54
N ALA A 580 -31.35 -1.73 -23.86
CA ALA A 580 -31.08 -0.30 -24.05
C ALA A 580 -29.68 0.08 -23.54
N LEU A 581 -29.26 -0.54 -22.44
CA LEU A 581 -27.94 -0.37 -21.85
C LEU A 581 -26.86 -0.98 -22.77
N VAL A 582 -27.11 -2.17 -23.32
CA VAL A 582 -26.22 -2.83 -24.30
C VAL A 582 -26.06 -1.98 -25.57
N THR A 583 -27.14 -1.40 -26.09
CA THR A 583 -27.09 -0.56 -27.30
C THR A 583 -26.28 0.71 -27.06
N LEU A 584 -26.42 1.34 -25.90
CA LEU A 584 -25.59 2.48 -25.51
C LEU A 584 -24.11 2.06 -25.37
N GLY A 585 -23.85 0.92 -24.73
CA GLY A 585 -22.51 0.37 -24.55
C GLY A 585 -21.80 0.06 -25.87
N GLU A 586 -22.49 -0.60 -26.80
CA GLU A 586 -22.00 -0.87 -28.16
C GLU A 586 -21.60 0.45 -28.85
N ALA A 587 -22.49 1.44 -28.81
CA ALA A 587 -22.23 2.73 -29.44
C ALA A 587 -21.03 3.46 -28.83
N LEU A 588 -20.75 3.30 -27.53
CA LEU A 588 -19.59 3.92 -26.88
C LEU A 588 -18.30 3.14 -27.12
N PHE A 589 -18.35 1.80 -27.06
CA PHE A 589 -17.20 0.91 -27.23
C PHE A 589 -16.51 1.06 -28.59
N TRP A 590 -17.31 1.32 -29.64
CA TRP A 590 -16.83 1.46 -31.01
C TRP A 590 -16.48 2.89 -31.42
N ASP A 591 -16.81 3.89 -30.61
CA ASP A 591 -16.72 5.30 -31.01
C ASP A 591 -15.45 5.98 -30.47
N PRO A 592 -14.55 6.48 -31.34
CA PRO A 592 -13.35 7.20 -30.91
C PRO A 592 -13.63 8.52 -30.17
N ILE A 593 -14.88 8.97 -30.08
CA ILE A 593 -15.26 10.18 -29.33
C ILE A 593 -14.78 10.18 -27.88
N LEU A 594 -14.53 9.00 -27.31
CA LEU A 594 -14.02 8.82 -25.95
C LEU A 594 -12.49 9.04 -25.81
N SER A 595 -11.76 9.21 -26.91
CA SER A 595 -10.33 9.55 -26.87
C SER A 595 -10.08 11.05 -27.06
N GLY A 596 -9.05 11.59 -26.41
CA GLY A 596 -8.67 13.00 -26.53
C GLY A 596 -8.41 13.42 -27.97
N ASN A 597 -7.69 12.58 -28.72
CA ASN A 597 -7.34 12.82 -30.12
C ASN A 597 -8.44 12.41 -31.11
N ARG A 598 -9.53 11.79 -30.63
CA ARG A 598 -10.64 11.27 -31.43
C ARG A 598 -10.21 10.25 -32.50
N ASP A 599 -9.16 9.49 -32.21
CA ASP A 599 -8.55 8.51 -33.11
C ASP A 599 -8.58 7.06 -32.61
N THR A 600 -8.88 6.87 -31.33
CA THR A 600 -8.79 5.58 -30.64
C THR A 600 -10.10 5.31 -29.91
N ALA A 601 -10.65 4.09 -30.06
CA ALA A 601 -11.81 3.59 -29.35
C ALA A 601 -11.43 2.33 -28.55
N CYS A 602 -12.30 1.83 -27.68
CA CYS A 602 -12.08 0.54 -27.00
C CYS A 602 -11.85 -0.58 -28.02
N ALA A 603 -12.66 -0.62 -29.08
CA ALA A 603 -12.55 -1.57 -30.18
C ALA A 603 -11.25 -1.45 -31.02
N THR A 604 -10.48 -0.37 -30.89
CA THR A 604 -9.18 -0.23 -31.55
C THR A 604 -8.16 -1.21 -30.98
N CYS A 605 -8.14 -1.35 -29.65
CA CYS A 605 -7.25 -2.25 -28.93
C CYS A 605 -7.90 -3.60 -28.57
N HIS A 606 -9.24 -3.67 -28.65
CA HIS A 606 -10.02 -4.87 -28.35
C HIS A 606 -10.90 -5.28 -29.53
N HIS A 607 -10.28 -5.57 -30.67
CA HIS A 607 -11.00 -5.81 -31.90
C HIS A 607 -11.48 -7.28 -31.98
N PRO A 608 -12.76 -7.56 -32.28
CA PRO A 608 -13.31 -8.92 -32.27
C PRO A 608 -12.62 -9.90 -33.23
N ASN A 609 -12.17 -9.41 -34.39
CA ASN A 609 -11.45 -10.24 -35.37
C ASN A 609 -9.98 -10.50 -35.01
N LEU A 610 -9.47 -9.88 -33.94
CA LEU A 610 -8.09 -10.00 -33.45
C LEU A 610 -8.07 -10.64 -32.06
N GLY A 611 -8.98 -11.58 -31.82
CA GLY A 611 -9.07 -12.28 -30.54
C GLY A 611 -9.56 -11.42 -29.38
N THR A 612 -10.22 -10.30 -29.66
CA THR A 612 -10.58 -9.23 -28.68
C THR A 612 -9.39 -8.52 -28.04
N GLY A 613 -8.20 -8.70 -28.62
CA GLY A 613 -7.04 -7.83 -28.44
C GLY A 613 -6.76 -7.06 -29.74
N ASP A 614 -5.49 -6.71 -29.98
CA ASP A 614 -5.06 -5.98 -31.17
C ASP A 614 -4.00 -6.72 -32.00
N ASN A 615 -3.71 -7.99 -31.68
CA ASN A 615 -2.70 -8.81 -32.35
C ASN A 615 -1.27 -8.20 -32.35
N LEU A 616 -1.00 -7.23 -31.48
CA LEU A 616 0.32 -6.65 -31.28
C LEU A 616 0.93 -7.16 -29.97
N SER A 617 2.26 -7.25 -29.90
CA SER A 617 2.92 -7.58 -28.64
C SER A 617 2.63 -6.52 -27.57
N VAL A 618 2.78 -5.25 -27.92
CA VAL A 618 2.33 -4.11 -27.10
C VAL A 618 1.53 -3.14 -27.98
N SER A 619 0.47 -2.58 -27.40
CA SER A 619 -0.49 -1.78 -28.14
C SER A 619 0.04 -0.41 -28.53
N ILE A 620 -0.64 0.23 -29.48
CA ILE A 620 -0.39 1.62 -29.90
C ILE A 620 -1.67 2.41 -29.63
N GLY A 621 -1.63 3.39 -28.72
CA GLY A 621 -2.79 4.22 -28.38
C GLY A 621 -3.00 5.39 -29.33
N THR A 622 -3.23 6.58 -28.77
CA THR A 622 -3.46 7.82 -29.54
C THR A 622 -2.30 8.15 -30.50
N ASN A 623 -2.61 8.88 -31.57
CA ASN A 623 -1.76 9.17 -32.72
C ASN A 623 -1.36 7.94 -33.56
N GLY A 624 -1.96 6.77 -33.33
CA GLY A 624 -1.82 5.60 -34.18
C GLY A 624 -2.76 5.63 -35.39
N PHE A 625 -2.39 4.93 -36.46
CA PHE A 625 -3.23 4.71 -37.65
C PHE A 625 -3.24 3.24 -38.05
N GLY A 626 -4.36 2.77 -38.61
CA GLY A 626 -4.58 1.35 -38.90
C GLY A 626 -5.02 0.51 -37.69
N LEU A 627 -5.21 -0.79 -37.92
CA LEU A 627 -5.63 -1.80 -36.93
C LEU A 627 -4.77 -3.06 -37.06
N GLY A 628 -4.63 -3.81 -35.97
CA GLY A 628 -3.90 -5.07 -36.00
C GLY A 628 -2.44 -4.91 -36.42
N ASP A 629 -1.95 -5.89 -37.19
CA ASP A 629 -0.62 -5.88 -37.78
C ASP A 629 -0.34 -4.68 -38.69
N GLU A 630 -1.39 -4.01 -39.18
CA GLU A 630 -1.28 -2.81 -40.01
C GLU A 630 -1.22 -1.52 -39.17
N ARG A 631 -1.42 -1.60 -37.85
CA ARG A 631 -1.38 -0.45 -36.95
C ARG A 631 0.05 0.06 -36.79
N GLN A 632 0.23 1.36 -37.06
CA GLN A 632 1.53 2.02 -37.05
C GLN A 632 1.51 3.25 -36.13
N THR A 633 2.68 3.58 -35.60
CA THR A 633 2.87 4.75 -34.75
C THR A 633 2.91 6.04 -35.57
N GLY A 634 2.34 7.11 -35.00
CA GLY A 634 2.44 8.47 -35.52
C GLY A 634 3.84 9.09 -35.37
N THR A 635 3.92 10.41 -35.57
CA THR A 635 5.19 11.16 -35.54
C THR A 635 5.77 11.38 -34.13
N ILE A 636 5.00 11.07 -33.07
CA ILE A 636 5.38 11.16 -31.65
C ILE A 636 5.18 9.75 -31.06
N ARG A 637 6.18 9.23 -30.33
CA ARG A 637 6.24 7.83 -29.86
C ARG A 637 5.89 7.70 -28.38
N GLU A 638 5.13 6.67 -28.05
CA GLU A 638 5.29 5.74 -26.91
C GLU A 638 4.38 4.52 -27.17
N PHE A 639 4.85 3.30 -26.91
CA PHE A 639 3.97 2.12 -26.90
C PHE A 639 3.09 2.16 -25.65
N VAL A 640 1.88 1.60 -25.74
CA VAL A 640 1.16 1.24 -24.50
C VAL A 640 2.02 0.19 -23.79
N PRO A 641 2.32 0.33 -22.49
CA PRO A 641 3.31 -0.51 -21.81
C PRO A 641 3.05 -2.02 -21.82
N ARG A 642 1.83 -2.44 -22.17
CA ARG A 642 1.36 -3.83 -22.05
C ARG A 642 0.54 -4.26 -23.25
N ASN A 643 0.49 -5.57 -23.43
CA ASN A 643 -0.42 -6.26 -24.35
C ASN A 643 -1.88 -6.04 -23.93
N ALA A 644 -2.78 -5.83 -24.90
CA ALA A 644 -4.20 -5.68 -24.63
C ALA A 644 -4.81 -7.00 -24.12
N THR A 645 -5.43 -6.97 -22.94
CA THR A 645 -6.10 -8.16 -22.39
C THR A 645 -7.35 -8.52 -23.19
N PRO A 646 -7.57 -9.79 -23.56
CA PRO A 646 -8.80 -10.23 -24.21
C PRO A 646 -10.03 -9.98 -23.34
N LEU A 647 -11.19 -9.72 -23.98
CA LEU A 647 -12.46 -9.41 -23.31
C LEU A 647 -13.38 -10.63 -23.11
N TYR A 648 -12.90 -11.84 -23.43
CA TYR A 648 -13.69 -13.05 -23.31
C TYR A 648 -14.11 -13.34 -21.86
N ASN A 649 -15.42 -13.58 -21.68
CA ASN A 649 -16.00 -14.10 -20.44
C ASN A 649 -15.73 -13.25 -19.18
N LEU A 650 -15.50 -11.93 -19.33
CA LEU A 650 -15.28 -11.01 -18.20
C LEU A 650 -16.55 -10.73 -17.37
N GLY A 651 -17.72 -11.21 -17.84
CA GLY A 651 -19.01 -11.03 -17.16
C GLY A 651 -19.31 -12.01 -16.02
N TYR A 652 -18.51 -13.03 -15.80
CA TYR A 652 -18.74 -13.96 -14.69
C TYR A 652 -18.65 -13.25 -13.34
N THR A 653 -19.54 -13.60 -12.42
CA THR A 653 -19.63 -12.95 -11.10
C THR A 653 -18.40 -13.19 -10.22
N GLU A 654 -17.63 -14.21 -10.54
CA GLU A 654 -16.41 -14.62 -9.88
C GLU A 654 -15.21 -13.73 -10.23
N TRP A 655 -15.33 -12.79 -11.18
CA TRP A 655 -14.29 -11.80 -11.47
C TRP A 655 -14.16 -10.77 -10.34
N THR A 656 -12.98 -10.71 -9.76
CA THR A 656 -12.64 -9.77 -8.70
C THR A 656 -11.52 -8.83 -9.09
N THR A 657 -10.69 -9.16 -10.09
CA THR A 657 -9.45 -8.42 -10.36
C THR A 657 -9.23 -8.18 -11.86
N PHE A 658 -8.98 -6.94 -12.25
CA PHE A 658 -8.84 -6.48 -13.64
C PHE A 658 -7.48 -5.81 -13.89
N PHE A 659 -7.12 -5.68 -15.17
CA PHE A 659 -5.77 -5.34 -15.65
C PHE A 659 -4.70 -6.39 -15.31
N TRP A 660 -3.52 -6.25 -15.91
CA TRP A 660 -2.36 -7.12 -15.65
C TRP A 660 -1.73 -6.89 -14.27
N ASP A 661 -1.86 -5.69 -13.70
CA ASP A 661 -1.31 -5.29 -12.38
C ASP A 661 -2.37 -5.29 -11.26
N GLY A 662 -3.62 -5.65 -11.56
CA GLY A 662 -4.67 -5.68 -10.55
C GLY A 662 -5.09 -4.33 -10.02
N ARG A 663 -4.79 -3.24 -10.72
CA ARG A 663 -5.10 -1.89 -10.25
C ARG A 663 -6.59 -1.61 -10.07
N VAL A 664 -7.46 -2.48 -10.62
CA VAL A 664 -8.89 -2.50 -10.31
C VAL A 664 -9.25 -3.85 -9.68
N SER A 665 -9.67 -3.86 -8.42
CA SER A 665 -10.00 -5.09 -7.69
C SER A 665 -11.13 -4.93 -6.68
N HIS A 666 -11.90 -5.99 -6.43
CA HIS A 666 -12.90 -6.08 -5.35
C HIS A 666 -12.25 -6.51 -4.04
N ARG A 667 -12.52 -5.79 -2.95
CA ARG A 667 -12.17 -6.19 -1.57
C ARG A 667 -13.37 -6.84 -0.87
N ALA A 668 -13.10 -7.49 0.26
CA ALA A 668 -14.09 -8.29 1.01
C ALA A 668 -15.29 -7.49 1.57
N ASP A 669 -15.21 -6.17 1.58
CA ASP A 669 -16.23 -5.21 2.02
C ASP A 669 -17.11 -4.67 0.87
N ASN A 670 -17.05 -5.28 -0.32
CA ASN A 670 -17.66 -4.82 -1.58
C ASN A 670 -17.09 -3.48 -2.11
N TRP A 671 -15.93 -3.07 -1.62
CA TRP A 671 -15.18 -1.96 -2.17
C TRP A 671 -14.51 -2.33 -3.49
N ILE A 672 -14.51 -1.41 -4.47
CA ILE A 672 -13.70 -1.55 -5.68
C ILE A 672 -12.48 -0.64 -5.51
N GLU A 673 -11.33 -1.25 -5.25
CA GLU A 673 -10.05 -0.58 -5.29
C GLU A 673 -9.73 -0.19 -6.73
N THR A 674 -9.32 1.06 -6.93
CA THR A 674 -9.01 1.61 -8.26
C THR A 674 -7.84 2.60 -8.16
N PRO A 675 -7.19 2.99 -9.28
CA PRO A 675 -6.18 4.05 -9.28
C PRO A 675 -6.69 5.43 -8.81
N SER A 676 -8.01 5.60 -8.68
CA SER A 676 -8.61 6.82 -8.14
C SER A 676 -9.18 6.64 -6.73
N SER A 677 -8.88 5.50 -6.09
CA SER A 677 -9.30 5.14 -4.74
C SER A 677 -10.78 5.46 -4.50
N ASN A 678 -11.10 6.29 -3.50
CA ASN A 678 -12.48 6.64 -3.16
C ASN A 678 -13.11 7.76 -3.98
N ARG A 679 -12.42 8.21 -5.03
CA ARG A 679 -12.86 9.32 -5.88
C ARG A 679 -13.57 8.86 -7.15
N ILE A 680 -13.88 7.57 -7.25
CA ILE A 680 -14.73 7.05 -8.31
C ILE A 680 -16.19 7.48 -8.04
N PRO A 681 -16.95 7.91 -9.07
CA PRO A 681 -18.36 8.21 -8.90
C PRO A 681 -19.14 6.99 -8.36
N SER A 682 -20.06 7.24 -7.43
CA SER A 682 -20.99 6.20 -6.95
C SER A 682 -21.91 5.71 -8.08
N GLY A 683 -22.37 4.46 -8.00
CA GLY A 683 -23.34 3.89 -8.95
C GLY A 683 -22.74 3.00 -10.03
N LEU A 684 -21.52 2.49 -9.82
CA LEU A 684 -20.94 1.45 -10.67
C LEU A 684 -21.57 0.09 -10.35
N ASP A 685 -21.91 -0.66 -11.40
CA ASP A 685 -22.60 -1.95 -11.27
C ASP A 685 -21.62 -3.12 -11.06
N SER A 686 -20.34 -2.96 -11.43
CA SER A 686 -19.31 -4.00 -11.31
C SER A 686 -17.88 -3.43 -11.38
N ALA A 687 -16.88 -4.25 -11.03
CA ALA A 687 -15.47 -3.91 -11.24
C ALA A 687 -15.08 -3.90 -12.73
N LEU A 688 -15.84 -4.60 -13.60
CA LEU A 688 -15.70 -4.47 -15.04
C LEU A 688 -16.10 -3.06 -15.50
N ALA A 689 -17.18 -2.50 -14.95
CA ALA A 689 -17.54 -1.10 -15.20
C ALA A 689 -16.45 -0.15 -14.68
N ALA A 690 -15.88 -0.39 -13.50
CA ALA A 690 -14.76 0.40 -13.00
C ALA A 690 -13.54 0.31 -13.92
N GLN A 691 -13.20 -0.88 -14.44
CA GLN A 691 -12.10 -1.10 -15.38
C GLN A 691 -12.25 -0.20 -16.62
N ALA A 692 -13.45 -0.10 -17.19
CA ALA A 692 -13.74 0.70 -18.38
C ALA A 692 -13.53 2.22 -18.19
N MET A 693 -13.33 2.70 -16.96
CA MET A 693 -13.12 4.12 -16.66
C MET A 693 -11.67 4.59 -16.85
N PHE A 694 -10.69 3.69 -16.89
CA PHE A 694 -9.27 4.07 -16.82
C PHE A 694 -8.55 4.22 -18.17
N PRO A 695 -8.84 3.45 -19.24
CA PRO A 695 -8.19 3.66 -20.54
C PRO A 695 -8.31 5.11 -21.05
N VAL A 696 -9.47 5.74 -20.84
CA VAL A 696 -9.74 7.14 -21.21
C VAL A 696 -8.96 8.18 -20.40
N THR A 697 -8.39 7.80 -19.26
CA THR A 697 -7.54 8.67 -18.43
C THR A 697 -6.06 8.53 -18.76
N SER A 698 -5.67 7.43 -19.40
CA SER A 698 -4.29 7.08 -19.73
C SER A 698 -3.79 7.89 -20.92
N ARG A 699 -2.63 8.55 -20.78
CA ARG A 699 -2.00 9.34 -21.85
C ARG A 699 -1.60 8.45 -23.02
N ASP A 700 -1.05 7.29 -22.70
CA ASP A 700 -0.49 6.33 -23.66
C ASP A 700 -1.59 5.60 -24.45
N GLU A 701 -2.81 5.53 -23.89
CA GLU A 701 -3.94 4.80 -24.48
C GLU A 701 -4.89 5.72 -25.25
N MET A 702 -5.78 6.45 -24.56
CA MET A 702 -6.88 7.18 -25.20
C MET A 702 -6.85 8.68 -24.92
N ARG A 703 -6.11 9.18 -23.94
CA ARG A 703 -6.18 10.59 -23.54
C ARG A 703 -5.31 11.51 -24.38
N GLY A 704 -4.11 11.07 -24.77
CA GLY A 704 -3.12 11.88 -25.48
C GLY A 704 -2.29 12.83 -24.58
N TYR A 705 -1.22 13.38 -25.15
CA TYR A 705 -0.26 14.25 -24.45
C TYR A 705 -0.57 15.74 -24.63
N ARG A 706 -0.07 16.56 -23.72
CA ARG A 706 -0.25 18.02 -23.77
C ARG A 706 0.30 18.61 -25.06
N GLY A 707 -0.52 19.43 -25.71
CA GLY A 707 -0.18 20.07 -26.99
C GLY A 707 -0.53 19.23 -28.22
N GLU A 708 -1.01 17.99 -28.04
CA GLU A 708 -1.58 17.22 -29.14
C GLU A 708 -2.92 17.79 -29.60
N VAL A 709 -3.26 17.44 -30.85
CA VAL A 709 -4.48 17.85 -31.52
C VAL A 709 -5.28 16.62 -31.92
N ASP A 710 -6.58 16.78 -32.06
CA ASP A 710 -7.45 15.74 -32.60
C ASP A 710 -7.25 15.53 -34.11
N ILE A 711 -7.91 14.52 -34.66
CA ILE A 711 -7.87 14.19 -36.09
C ILE A 711 -8.33 15.32 -37.02
N PHE A 712 -8.97 16.38 -36.50
CA PHE A 712 -9.39 17.55 -37.25
C PHE A 712 -8.43 18.73 -37.08
N GLY A 713 -7.37 18.58 -36.28
CA GLY A 713 -6.40 19.62 -35.95
C GLY A 713 -6.86 20.57 -34.84
N ASN A 714 -7.92 20.24 -34.09
CA ASN A 714 -8.36 21.03 -32.94
C ASN A 714 -7.57 20.63 -31.69
N HIS A 715 -7.48 21.55 -30.73
CA HIS A 715 -6.84 21.28 -29.44
C HIS A 715 -7.51 20.12 -28.68
N ASN A 716 -6.70 19.19 -28.16
CA ASN A 716 -7.15 18.13 -27.25
C ASN A 716 -7.31 18.71 -25.83
N GLU A 717 -8.55 18.97 -25.43
CA GLU A 717 -8.88 19.58 -24.15
C GLU A 717 -8.59 18.67 -22.94
N LEU A 718 -8.62 17.35 -23.13
CA LEU A 718 -8.42 16.38 -22.05
C LEU A 718 -6.94 16.27 -21.67
N ALA A 719 -6.04 16.50 -22.62
CA ALA A 719 -4.60 16.43 -22.40
C ALA A 719 -4.09 17.46 -21.39
N ASP A 720 -4.76 18.61 -21.27
CA ASP A 720 -4.37 19.72 -20.39
C ASP A 720 -4.64 19.46 -18.90
N ILE A 721 -5.55 18.55 -18.58
CA ILE A 721 -5.86 18.16 -17.19
C ILE A 721 -4.58 17.59 -16.52
N VAL A 722 -4.45 17.69 -15.19
CA VAL A 722 -3.31 17.11 -14.46
C VAL A 722 -3.55 15.63 -14.16
N ASP A 723 -2.49 14.82 -14.15
CA ASP A 723 -2.60 13.35 -14.28
C ASP A 723 -3.24 12.65 -13.08
N TYR A 724 -3.11 13.21 -11.89
CA TYR A 724 -3.72 12.68 -10.66
C TYR A 724 -5.20 13.07 -10.47
N ARG A 725 -5.85 13.68 -11.49
CA ARG A 725 -7.26 14.08 -11.45
C ARG A 725 -8.07 13.37 -12.53
N SER A 726 -8.61 12.19 -12.19
CA SER A 726 -9.48 11.41 -13.10
C SER A 726 -10.86 12.03 -13.29
N GLN A 727 -11.48 12.57 -12.24
CA GLN A 727 -12.85 13.10 -12.30
C GLN A 727 -13.06 14.18 -13.37
N PRO A 728 -12.21 15.22 -13.48
CA PRO A 728 -12.37 16.23 -14.53
C PRO A 728 -12.23 15.68 -15.95
N ILE A 729 -11.49 14.57 -16.15
CA ILE A 729 -11.34 13.91 -17.46
C ILE A 729 -12.68 13.28 -17.85
N TRP A 730 -13.28 12.53 -16.93
CA TRP A 730 -14.61 11.92 -17.09
C TRP A 730 -15.70 12.97 -17.31
N ASP A 731 -15.68 14.08 -16.58
CA ASP A 731 -16.63 15.17 -16.75
C ASP A 731 -16.49 15.82 -18.15
N GLY A 732 -15.26 16.06 -18.60
CA GLY A 732 -14.98 16.59 -19.94
C GLY A 732 -15.49 15.67 -21.05
N LEU A 733 -15.31 14.35 -20.89
CA LEU A 733 -15.83 13.35 -21.81
C LEU A 733 -17.37 13.34 -21.84
N MET A 734 -18.03 13.42 -20.68
CA MET A 734 -19.49 13.45 -20.64
C MET A 734 -20.07 14.72 -21.27
N VAL A 735 -19.45 15.88 -21.08
CA VAL A 735 -19.83 17.10 -21.80
C VAL A 735 -19.79 16.87 -23.31
N ARG A 736 -18.68 16.33 -23.81
CA ARG A 736 -18.47 16.05 -25.24
C ARG A 736 -19.50 15.05 -25.80
N VAL A 737 -19.72 13.93 -25.11
CA VAL A 737 -20.65 12.88 -25.55
C VAL A 737 -22.09 13.40 -25.56
N LEU A 738 -22.49 14.18 -24.55
CA LEU A 738 -23.86 14.70 -24.41
C LEU A 738 -24.16 15.89 -25.34
N GLU A 739 -23.18 16.44 -26.05
CA GLU A 739 -23.40 17.37 -27.16
C GLU A 739 -23.98 16.69 -28.42
N ILE A 740 -23.84 15.36 -28.54
CA ILE A 740 -24.34 14.58 -29.66
C ILE A 740 -25.79 14.16 -29.38
N PRO A 741 -26.80 14.62 -30.16
CA PRO A 741 -28.21 14.36 -29.86
C PRO A 741 -28.60 12.88 -29.84
N GLU A 742 -27.89 12.06 -30.63
CA GLU A 742 -28.11 10.62 -30.67
C GLU A 742 -27.70 9.95 -29.35
N TYR A 743 -26.54 10.31 -28.78
CA TYR A 743 -26.14 9.81 -27.45
C TYR A 743 -27.13 10.25 -26.37
N VAL A 744 -27.63 11.49 -26.40
CA VAL A 744 -28.66 11.93 -25.43
C VAL A 744 -29.91 11.02 -25.48
N ASN A 745 -30.30 10.55 -26.67
CA ASN A 745 -31.43 9.62 -26.80
C ASN A 745 -31.07 8.22 -26.28
N LEU A 746 -29.86 7.72 -26.56
CA LEU A 746 -29.37 6.43 -26.06
C LEU A 746 -29.28 6.42 -24.52
N PHE A 747 -28.72 7.47 -23.92
CA PHE A 747 -28.67 7.63 -22.46
C PHE A 747 -30.06 7.71 -21.83
N ARG A 748 -31.02 8.43 -22.42
CA ARG A 748 -32.40 8.47 -21.93
C ARG A 748 -33.12 7.12 -22.03
N ALA A 749 -32.76 6.30 -23.02
CA ALA A 749 -33.31 4.97 -23.15
C ALA A 749 -32.73 4.02 -22.09
N ALA A 750 -31.42 4.08 -21.85
CA ALA A 750 -30.73 3.25 -20.86
C ALA A 750 -30.99 3.69 -19.40
N TYR A 751 -31.16 5.00 -19.16
CA TYR A 751 -31.33 5.61 -17.84
C TYR A 751 -32.53 6.57 -17.84
N PRO A 752 -33.78 6.05 -17.97
CA PRO A 752 -34.97 6.89 -18.11
C PRO A 752 -35.27 7.76 -16.88
N ASP A 753 -34.79 7.35 -15.71
CA ASP A 753 -35.02 8.02 -14.43
C ASP A 753 -33.90 9.00 -14.03
N VAL A 754 -32.82 9.09 -14.82
CA VAL A 754 -31.68 9.98 -14.55
C VAL A 754 -31.77 11.23 -15.43
N PRO A 755 -31.86 12.43 -14.87
CA PRO A 755 -31.80 13.68 -15.63
C PRO A 755 -30.49 13.80 -16.43
N VAL A 756 -30.54 14.38 -17.62
CA VAL A 756 -29.35 14.48 -18.51
C VAL A 756 -28.18 15.20 -17.85
N ASN A 757 -28.44 16.20 -17.00
CA ASN A 757 -27.43 16.95 -16.26
C ASN A 757 -26.85 16.19 -15.04
N GLU A 758 -27.38 15.01 -14.71
CA GLU A 758 -26.89 14.12 -13.66
C GLU A 758 -26.19 12.88 -14.24
N LEU A 759 -26.16 12.73 -15.58
CA LEU A 759 -25.41 11.67 -16.25
C LEU A 759 -23.90 11.92 -16.14
N GLY A 760 -23.24 11.15 -15.29
CA GLY A 760 -21.79 11.03 -15.23
C GLY A 760 -21.23 9.83 -15.98
N PHE A 761 -19.90 9.73 -16.04
CA PHE A 761 -19.17 8.69 -16.79
C PHE A 761 -19.38 7.28 -16.26
N GLN A 762 -19.74 7.11 -14.98
CA GLN A 762 -20.13 5.81 -14.43
C GLN A 762 -21.31 5.18 -15.18
N HIS A 763 -22.23 5.98 -15.73
CA HIS A 763 -23.33 5.48 -16.57
C HIS A 763 -22.82 4.99 -17.94
N ALA A 764 -21.86 5.70 -18.53
CA ALA A 764 -21.20 5.24 -19.75
C ALA A 764 -20.41 3.95 -19.51
N ALA A 765 -19.74 3.85 -18.36
CA ALA A 765 -18.95 2.70 -17.95
C ALA A 765 -19.80 1.44 -17.71
N ASN A 766 -20.92 1.58 -16.97
CA ASN A 766 -21.89 0.48 -16.80
C ASN A 766 -22.47 0.03 -18.15
N ALA A 767 -22.72 0.95 -19.08
CA ALA A 767 -23.20 0.61 -20.42
C ALA A 767 -22.16 -0.19 -21.22
N MET A 768 -20.90 0.25 -21.23
CA MET A 768 -19.80 -0.48 -21.89
C MET A 768 -19.63 -1.88 -21.28
N ALA A 769 -19.63 -2.01 -19.95
CA ALA A 769 -19.57 -3.31 -19.29
C ALA A 769 -20.74 -4.23 -19.70
N ALA A 770 -21.97 -3.70 -19.76
CA ALA A 770 -23.13 -4.47 -20.22
C ALA A 770 -22.99 -4.98 -21.67
N TYR A 771 -22.41 -4.15 -22.55
CA TYR A 771 -22.09 -4.56 -23.92
C TYR A 771 -21.02 -5.65 -23.94
N GLU A 772 -19.90 -5.46 -23.24
CA GLU A 772 -18.81 -6.44 -23.20
C GLU A 772 -19.29 -7.81 -22.68
N ILE A 773 -20.10 -7.81 -21.62
CA ILE A 773 -20.74 -9.01 -21.09
C ILE A 773 -21.57 -9.71 -22.17
N THR A 774 -22.38 -8.96 -22.90
CA THR A 774 -23.31 -9.50 -23.89
C THR A 774 -22.57 -9.99 -25.15
N ALA A 775 -21.55 -9.27 -25.59
CA ALA A 775 -20.83 -9.52 -26.83
C ALA A 775 -19.78 -10.64 -26.70
N PHE A 776 -19.19 -10.82 -25.50
CA PHE A 776 -17.99 -11.64 -25.32
C PHE A 776 -18.13 -12.80 -24.32
N THR A 777 -19.34 -13.11 -23.85
CA THR A 777 -19.58 -14.30 -23.01
C THR A 777 -19.84 -15.54 -23.88
N PHE A 778 -18.91 -16.50 -23.85
CA PHE A 778 -19.01 -17.75 -24.60
C PHE A 778 -18.92 -18.97 -23.67
N GLU A 779 -19.90 -19.88 -23.74
CA GLU A 779 -20.04 -21.00 -22.79
C GLU A 779 -20.15 -22.37 -23.49
N ASP A 780 -19.72 -22.46 -24.74
CA ASP A 780 -19.93 -23.60 -25.64
C ASP A 780 -18.63 -24.30 -26.07
N SER A 781 -17.50 -24.01 -25.42
CA SER A 781 -16.24 -24.72 -25.67
C SER A 781 -16.38 -26.21 -25.34
N PRO A 782 -15.57 -27.10 -25.96
CA PRO A 782 -15.48 -28.50 -25.55
C PRO A 782 -15.27 -28.67 -24.04
N TYR A 783 -14.44 -27.82 -23.43
CA TYR A 783 -14.22 -27.78 -21.97
C TYR A 783 -15.49 -27.40 -21.20
N ASP A 784 -16.22 -26.37 -21.62
CA ASP A 784 -17.47 -25.94 -20.97
C ASP A 784 -18.52 -27.03 -20.95
N ARG A 785 -18.73 -27.70 -22.09
CA ARG A 785 -19.64 -28.84 -22.17
C ARG A 785 -19.19 -29.98 -21.26
N TYR A 786 -17.89 -30.24 -21.19
CA TYR A 786 -17.33 -31.28 -20.33
C TYR A 786 -17.56 -31.00 -18.84
N ILE A 787 -17.26 -29.80 -18.35
CA ILE A 787 -17.48 -29.45 -16.93
C ILE A 787 -18.97 -29.34 -16.58
N ASN A 788 -19.85 -29.15 -17.56
CA ASN A 788 -21.30 -29.24 -17.43
C ASN A 788 -21.85 -30.69 -17.55
N GLY A 789 -20.97 -31.69 -17.63
CA GLY A 789 -21.32 -33.11 -17.54
C GLY A 789 -21.35 -33.88 -18.86
N GLU A 790 -21.05 -33.25 -20.00
CA GLU A 790 -20.91 -33.93 -21.29
C GLU A 790 -19.51 -34.55 -21.43
N THR A 791 -19.28 -35.71 -20.80
CA THR A 791 -17.94 -36.34 -20.76
C THR A 791 -17.36 -36.72 -22.13
N ASN A 792 -18.17 -36.76 -23.19
CA ASN A 792 -17.71 -37.01 -24.56
C ASN A 792 -17.36 -35.72 -25.32
N ALA A 793 -17.48 -34.54 -24.69
CA ALA A 793 -17.14 -33.27 -25.32
C ALA A 793 -15.63 -33.10 -25.52
N LEU A 794 -14.81 -33.69 -24.64
CA LEU A 794 -13.38 -33.84 -24.83
C LEU A 794 -13.06 -35.20 -25.46
N ASN A 795 -12.16 -35.21 -26.45
CA ASN A 795 -11.60 -36.43 -27.02
C ASN A 795 -10.46 -36.98 -26.14
N ALA A 796 -9.94 -38.18 -26.47
CA ALA A 796 -8.93 -38.85 -25.64
C ALA A 796 -7.62 -38.06 -25.49
N GLU A 797 -7.15 -37.38 -26.54
CA GLU A 797 -5.92 -36.57 -26.50
C GLU A 797 -6.12 -35.31 -25.64
N GLU A 798 -7.28 -34.66 -25.76
CA GLU A 798 -7.67 -33.52 -24.93
C GLU A 798 -7.82 -33.92 -23.46
N LYS A 799 -8.39 -35.10 -23.16
CA LYS A 799 -8.47 -35.63 -21.80
C LYS A 799 -7.09 -35.92 -21.21
N GLN A 800 -6.19 -36.51 -22.00
CA GLN A 800 -4.82 -36.73 -21.58
C GLN A 800 -4.12 -35.40 -21.25
N GLY A 801 -4.28 -34.39 -22.10
CA GLY A 801 -3.79 -33.04 -21.85
C GLY A 801 -4.36 -32.40 -20.57
N ALA A 802 -5.67 -32.55 -20.35
CA ALA A 802 -6.33 -32.09 -19.13
C ALA A 802 -5.79 -32.80 -17.87
N ILE A 803 -5.52 -34.10 -17.94
CA ILE A 803 -4.94 -34.87 -16.82
C ILE A 803 -3.54 -34.34 -16.49
N LEU A 804 -2.73 -34.05 -17.51
CA LEU A 804 -1.42 -33.41 -17.34
C LEU A 804 -1.56 -32.03 -16.69
N PHE A 805 -2.45 -31.18 -17.23
CA PHE A 805 -2.70 -29.81 -16.78
C PHE A 805 -3.10 -29.72 -15.30
N TYR A 806 -4.07 -30.54 -14.88
CA TYR A 806 -4.54 -30.60 -13.48
C TYR A 806 -3.68 -31.48 -12.57
N GLY A 807 -2.67 -32.16 -13.14
CA GLY A 807 -1.82 -33.12 -12.46
C GLY A 807 -0.35 -32.71 -12.51
N GLU A 808 0.47 -33.55 -13.16
CA GLU A 808 1.93 -33.48 -13.09
C GLU A 808 2.55 -32.26 -13.78
N ALA A 809 1.83 -31.59 -14.69
CA ALA A 809 2.32 -30.35 -15.31
C ALA A 809 2.21 -29.13 -14.37
N GLY A 810 1.42 -29.23 -13.29
CA GLY A 810 1.30 -28.18 -12.27
C GLY A 810 0.53 -26.93 -12.68
N CYS A 811 0.01 -26.84 -13.91
CA CYS A 811 -0.60 -25.63 -14.47
C CYS A 811 -1.79 -25.11 -13.64
N SER A 812 -2.59 -26.04 -13.10
CA SER A 812 -3.77 -25.71 -12.28
C SER A 812 -3.47 -25.12 -10.89
N SER A 813 -2.19 -24.99 -10.50
CA SER A 813 -1.80 -24.29 -9.28
C SER A 813 -2.11 -22.79 -9.34
N CYS A 814 -1.97 -22.17 -10.51
CA CYS A 814 -2.38 -20.78 -10.77
C CYS A 814 -3.61 -20.74 -11.70
N HIS A 815 -3.67 -21.57 -12.74
CA HIS A 815 -4.81 -21.64 -13.67
C HIS A 815 -5.92 -22.57 -13.15
N SER A 816 -6.48 -22.21 -12.00
CA SER A 816 -7.47 -23.00 -11.26
C SER A 816 -8.91 -22.54 -11.52
N SER A 817 -9.88 -23.15 -10.82
CA SER A 817 -11.31 -22.81 -10.85
C SER A 817 -11.99 -23.00 -12.23
N GLY A 818 -13.27 -22.63 -12.32
CA GLY A 818 -14.01 -22.59 -13.58
C GLY A 818 -13.58 -21.49 -14.55
N LEU A 819 -12.87 -20.48 -14.05
CA LEU A 819 -12.34 -19.37 -14.86
C LEU A 819 -10.99 -19.70 -15.52
N LEU A 820 -10.32 -20.78 -15.09
CA LEU A 820 -8.94 -21.11 -15.48
C LEU A 820 -7.93 -20.00 -15.13
N THR A 821 -8.18 -19.35 -14.00
CA THR A 821 -7.34 -18.36 -13.34
C THR A 821 -7.72 -18.31 -11.86
N ASP A 822 -6.73 -18.11 -11.00
CA ASP A 822 -6.90 -17.78 -9.59
C ASP A 822 -6.93 -16.28 -9.33
N GLN A 823 -6.71 -15.47 -10.37
CA GLN A 823 -6.64 -14.00 -10.32
C GLN A 823 -5.53 -13.43 -9.41
N ASN A 824 -4.57 -14.27 -8.98
CA ASN A 824 -3.40 -13.87 -8.18
C ASN A 824 -2.26 -13.35 -9.09
N PHE A 825 -1.18 -12.87 -8.47
CA PHE A 825 -0.05 -12.25 -9.14
C PHE A 825 1.22 -13.10 -9.01
N TYR A 826 1.90 -13.33 -10.13
CA TYR A 826 3.10 -14.16 -10.17
C TYR A 826 4.18 -13.53 -11.06
N ASN A 827 5.42 -13.55 -10.58
CA ASN A 827 6.59 -13.27 -11.41
C ASN A 827 7.13 -14.60 -11.93
N ILE A 828 6.80 -14.91 -13.18
CA ILE A 828 7.29 -16.09 -13.90
C ILE A 828 8.53 -15.80 -14.76
N ALA A 829 9.22 -14.68 -14.51
CA ALA A 829 10.42 -14.25 -15.23
C ALA A 829 10.20 -13.98 -16.74
N VAL A 830 9.07 -13.35 -17.09
CA VAL A 830 8.82 -12.90 -18.47
C VAL A 830 9.85 -11.82 -18.88
N PRO A 831 10.49 -11.92 -20.06
CA PRO A 831 11.41 -10.89 -20.56
C PRO A 831 10.77 -9.51 -20.61
N GLN A 832 11.52 -8.48 -20.21
CA GLN A 832 11.07 -7.09 -20.27
C GLN A 832 11.32 -6.54 -21.67
N ILE A 833 10.25 -6.13 -22.36
CA ILE A 833 10.24 -5.52 -23.70
C ILE A 833 9.25 -4.34 -23.70
N GLY A 834 9.45 -3.39 -24.61
CA GLY A 834 8.65 -2.17 -24.71
C GLY A 834 9.19 -1.04 -23.83
N ASP A 835 8.37 0.00 -23.68
CA ASP A 835 8.80 1.23 -22.99
C ASP A 835 8.65 1.15 -21.47
N GLY A 836 8.01 0.11 -20.91
CA GLY A 836 7.73 0.00 -19.48
C GLY A 836 6.70 1.04 -18.99
N LYS A 837 6.53 1.21 -17.67
CA LYS A 837 5.51 2.13 -17.12
C LYS A 837 6.10 3.09 -16.06
N GLY A 838 5.78 4.38 -16.21
CA GLY A 838 6.12 5.51 -15.33
C GLY A 838 7.62 5.75 -15.08
N ARG A 839 8.08 6.09 -13.88
CA ARG A 839 9.49 6.53 -13.69
C ARG A 839 10.53 5.40 -13.76
N GLU A 840 10.10 4.14 -13.62
CA GLU A 840 10.99 2.98 -13.67
C GLU A 840 11.19 2.48 -15.11
N GLN A 841 10.63 3.18 -16.11
CA GLN A 841 10.91 2.94 -17.52
C GLN A 841 12.42 2.84 -17.78
N PRO A 842 12.88 1.86 -18.57
CA PRO A 842 12.08 1.00 -19.46
C PRO A 842 11.45 -0.24 -18.79
N PHE A 843 11.47 -0.36 -17.46
CA PHE A 843 10.92 -1.51 -16.76
C PHE A 843 9.41 -1.39 -16.49
N ASP A 844 8.70 -2.51 -16.55
CA ASP A 844 7.34 -2.65 -16.03
C ASP A 844 7.37 -3.49 -14.76
N LEU A 845 7.30 -2.82 -13.61
CA LEU A 845 7.31 -3.50 -12.32
C LEU A 845 6.03 -4.29 -12.03
N GLY A 846 5.01 -4.23 -12.89
CA GLY A 846 3.78 -5.01 -12.73
C GLY A 846 2.99 -4.58 -11.49
N ARG A 847 2.58 -5.57 -10.69
CA ARG A 847 1.80 -5.39 -9.47
C ARG A 847 2.48 -4.47 -8.45
N ALA A 848 3.82 -4.47 -8.38
CA ALA A 848 4.57 -3.61 -7.46
C ALA A 848 4.30 -2.11 -7.64
N ARG A 849 3.86 -1.65 -8.82
CA ARG A 849 3.47 -0.23 -8.99
C ARG A 849 2.19 0.11 -8.25
N GLU A 850 1.29 -0.87 -8.12
CA GLU A 850 -0.01 -0.69 -7.48
C GLU A 850 0.06 -0.98 -5.99
N THR A 851 0.96 -1.89 -5.58
CA THR A 851 1.11 -2.28 -4.17
C THR A 851 2.27 -1.61 -3.46
N GLY A 852 3.24 -1.04 -4.17
CA GLY A 852 4.53 -0.58 -3.59
C GLY A 852 5.43 -1.68 -3.07
N ASN A 853 4.98 -2.93 -3.13
CA ASN A 853 5.69 -4.05 -2.57
C ASN A 853 6.78 -4.53 -3.54
N ASP A 854 8.04 -4.51 -3.10
CA ASP A 854 9.15 -5.01 -3.93
C ASP A 854 9.01 -6.51 -4.27
N CYS A 855 8.28 -7.28 -3.48
CA CYS A 855 8.00 -8.70 -3.74
C CYS A 855 7.01 -8.93 -4.89
N ASP A 856 6.22 -7.90 -5.22
CA ASP A 856 5.32 -7.91 -6.38
C ASP A 856 6.03 -7.47 -7.67
N ARG A 857 7.36 -7.23 -7.63
CA ARG A 857 8.09 -6.77 -8.80
C ARG A 857 8.03 -7.80 -9.91
N TYR A 858 7.65 -7.32 -11.08
CA TYR A 858 7.45 -8.11 -12.29
C TYR A 858 6.38 -9.19 -12.14
N ALA A 859 5.55 -9.10 -11.09
CA ALA A 859 4.40 -9.97 -10.91
C ALA A 859 3.20 -9.43 -11.67
N PHE A 860 2.52 -10.31 -12.41
CA PHE A 860 1.33 -9.97 -13.17
C PHE A 860 0.23 -10.97 -12.88
N ARG A 861 -1.02 -10.52 -13.04
CA ARG A 861 -2.20 -11.32 -12.79
C ARG A 861 -2.19 -12.57 -13.68
N THR A 862 -2.49 -13.73 -13.12
CA THR A 862 -2.74 -14.95 -13.90
C THR A 862 -3.85 -14.70 -14.94
N PRO A 863 -3.57 -14.71 -16.24
CA PRO A 863 -4.61 -14.50 -17.25
C PRO A 863 -5.52 -15.75 -17.34
N PRO A 864 -6.81 -15.59 -17.67
CA PRO A 864 -7.69 -16.73 -17.93
C PRO A 864 -7.24 -17.45 -19.20
N LEU A 865 -7.38 -18.78 -19.23
CA LEU A 865 -7.01 -19.59 -20.42
C LEU A 865 -8.17 -19.89 -21.37
N ARG A 866 -9.37 -19.41 -21.06
CA ARG A 866 -10.53 -19.53 -21.96
C ARG A 866 -10.24 -18.79 -23.26
N ASN A 867 -10.43 -19.47 -24.40
CA ASN A 867 -10.10 -18.97 -25.74
C ASN A 867 -8.61 -18.60 -25.98
N VAL A 868 -7.67 -19.10 -25.16
CA VAL A 868 -6.23 -18.73 -25.24
C VAL A 868 -5.58 -18.99 -26.62
N GLU A 869 -6.15 -19.90 -27.42
CA GLU A 869 -5.73 -20.13 -28.82
C GLU A 869 -5.85 -18.87 -29.70
N LEU A 870 -6.79 -17.99 -29.38
CA LEU A 870 -7.15 -16.83 -30.20
C LEU A 870 -6.47 -15.53 -29.76
N THR A 871 -5.76 -15.53 -28.63
CA THR A 871 -5.39 -14.31 -27.90
C THR A 871 -3.90 -14.00 -27.94
N GLY A 872 -3.20 -14.49 -28.96
CA GLY A 872 -1.80 -14.15 -29.15
C GLY A 872 -1.61 -12.70 -29.63
N PRO A 873 -0.40 -12.14 -29.53
CA PRO A 873 0.77 -12.64 -28.80
C PRO A 873 0.54 -12.74 -27.27
N TRP A 874 1.31 -13.58 -26.57
CA TRP A 874 1.02 -13.96 -25.17
C TRP A 874 1.96 -13.31 -24.15
N MET A 875 1.51 -13.30 -22.88
CA MET A 875 2.07 -12.61 -21.70
C MET A 875 1.72 -11.12 -21.63
N HIS A 876 1.99 -10.49 -20.49
CA HIS A 876 1.61 -9.11 -20.20
C HIS A 876 2.14 -8.06 -21.20
N ASN A 877 3.21 -8.39 -21.93
CA ASN A 877 3.84 -7.55 -22.93
C ASN A 877 3.98 -8.24 -24.30
N GLY A 878 3.29 -9.38 -24.49
CA GLY A 878 3.29 -10.09 -25.77
C GLY A 878 4.65 -10.67 -26.18
N ALA A 879 5.49 -11.04 -25.20
CA ALA A 879 6.84 -11.56 -25.43
C ALA A 879 6.91 -12.84 -26.28
N PHE A 880 5.82 -13.60 -26.40
CA PHE A 880 5.81 -14.84 -27.17
C PHE A 880 4.79 -14.78 -28.31
N THR A 881 5.24 -15.11 -29.52
CA THR A 881 4.41 -15.09 -30.73
C THR A 881 3.72 -16.42 -31.02
N THR A 882 4.02 -17.47 -30.25
CA THR A 882 3.34 -18.76 -30.31
C THR A 882 2.90 -19.26 -28.93
N LEU A 883 1.74 -19.92 -28.87
CA LEU A 883 1.22 -20.49 -27.64
C LEU A 883 2.14 -21.61 -27.11
N GLU A 884 2.78 -22.38 -27.99
CA GLU A 884 3.68 -23.46 -27.56
C GLU A 884 4.95 -22.91 -26.87
N GLU A 885 5.56 -21.83 -27.38
CA GLU A 885 6.69 -21.18 -26.72
C GLU A 885 6.30 -20.61 -25.35
N THR A 886 5.10 -20.02 -25.27
CA THR A 886 4.49 -19.55 -24.02
C THR A 886 4.37 -20.68 -23.01
N VAL A 887 3.88 -21.86 -23.42
CA VAL A 887 3.77 -23.03 -22.54
C VAL A 887 5.16 -23.56 -22.14
N ARG A 888 6.13 -23.57 -23.07
CA ARG A 888 7.50 -24.00 -22.78
C ARG A 888 8.21 -23.10 -21.77
N HIS A 889 7.94 -21.80 -21.78
CA HIS A 889 8.47 -20.84 -20.82
C HIS A 889 8.17 -21.26 -19.37
N HIS A 890 6.94 -21.71 -19.08
CA HIS A 890 6.51 -22.09 -17.73
C HIS A 890 7.30 -23.25 -17.11
N PHE A 891 7.89 -24.12 -17.94
CA PHE A 891 8.63 -25.29 -17.47
C PHE A 891 10.12 -25.02 -17.21
N ASN A 892 10.64 -23.89 -17.68
CA ASN A 892 12.01 -23.46 -17.43
C ASN A 892 12.17 -21.93 -17.60
N PRO A 893 11.51 -21.13 -16.75
CA PRO A 893 11.42 -19.69 -16.94
C PRO A 893 12.77 -18.99 -16.84
N ALA A 894 13.64 -19.39 -15.90
CA ALA A 894 14.96 -18.79 -15.75
C ALA A 894 15.84 -18.98 -17.00
N ALA A 895 15.87 -20.19 -17.58
CA ALA A 895 16.60 -20.40 -18.83
C ALA A 895 15.88 -19.73 -20.01
N SER A 896 14.55 -19.74 -20.04
CA SER A 896 13.77 -19.07 -21.08
C SER A 896 14.04 -17.56 -21.10
N LEU A 897 14.22 -16.92 -19.94
CA LEU A 897 14.60 -15.52 -19.82
C LEU A 897 16.05 -15.30 -20.29
N GLN A 898 16.98 -16.13 -19.81
CA GLN A 898 18.41 -16.00 -20.13
C GLN A 898 18.73 -16.18 -21.61
N TYR A 899 17.96 -17.03 -22.31
CA TYR A 899 18.16 -17.37 -23.73
C TYR A 899 17.00 -16.92 -24.62
N TYR A 900 16.27 -15.89 -24.19
CA TYR A 900 15.15 -15.35 -24.96
C TYR A 900 15.62 -14.86 -26.34
N ASP A 901 14.85 -15.16 -27.39
CA ASP A 901 15.11 -14.71 -28.77
C ASP A 901 14.15 -13.57 -29.13
N PRO A 902 14.61 -12.30 -29.10
CA PRO A 902 13.79 -11.15 -29.44
C PRO A 902 13.55 -11.02 -30.96
N SER A 903 14.20 -11.81 -31.81
CA SER A 903 14.04 -11.71 -33.27
C SER A 903 12.66 -12.15 -33.78
N GLN A 904 11.86 -12.76 -32.91
CA GLN A 904 10.44 -13.06 -33.16
C GLN A 904 9.54 -11.82 -33.11
N LEU A 905 10.00 -10.71 -32.53
CA LEU A 905 9.25 -9.47 -32.36
C LEU A 905 9.45 -8.52 -33.55
N SER A 906 8.64 -7.45 -33.59
CA SER A 906 8.91 -6.32 -34.49
C SER A 906 10.28 -5.70 -34.18
N ILE A 907 10.94 -5.11 -35.19
CA ILE A 907 12.29 -4.54 -35.04
C ILE A 907 12.37 -3.56 -33.86
N LEU A 908 11.38 -2.67 -33.74
CA LEU A 908 11.35 -1.68 -32.66
C LEU A 908 11.25 -2.32 -31.27
N LEU A 909 10.49 -3.40 -31.13
CA LEU A 909 10.34 -4.10 -29.85
C LEU A 909 11.54 -4.99 -29.55
N ALA A 910 12.12 -5.63 -30.56
CA ALA A 910 13.34 -6.40 -30.40
C ALA A 910 14.50 -5.52 -29.89
N GLU A 911 14.60 -4.28 -30.37
CA GLU A 911 15.58 -3.29 -29.90
C GLU A 911 15.34 -2.79 -28.46
N SER A 912 14.11 -2.92 -27.94
CA SER A 912 13.74 -2.50 -26.58
C SER A 912 13.96 -3.58 -25.50
N CYS A 913 14.34 -4.80 -25.91
CA CYS A 913 14.52 -5.93 -24.99
C CYS A 913 15.63 -5.65 -23.96
N GLN A 914 15.31 -5.87 -22.68
CA GLN A 914 16.27 -5.69 -21.57
C GLN A 914 17.01 -7.01 -21.31
N ASP A 915 18.20 -7.16 -21.90
CA ASP A 915 19.03 -8.38 -21.82
C ASP A 915 20.28 -8.24 -20.92
N ASP A 916 20.40 -7.11 -20.20
CA ASP A 916 21.51 -6.86 -19.28
C ASP A 916 21.52 -7.88 -18.12
N PRO A 917 22.67 -8.52 -17.81
CA PRO A 917 22.76 -9.53 -16.76
C PRO A 917 22.28 -9.09 -15.37
N ASP A 918 22.47 -7.83 -15.00
CA ASP A 918 22.04 -7.31 -13.69
C ASP A 918 20.52 -7.12 -13.66
N VAL A 919 19.92 -6.73 -14.79
CA VAL A 919 18.45 -6.68 -14.96
C VAL A 919 17.87 -8.09 -14.87
N LEU A 920 18.44 -9.06 -15.58
CA LEU A 920 17.96 -10.44 -15.54
C LEU A 920 18.07 -11.02 -14.11
N ALA A 921 19.16 -10.72 -13.41
CA ALA A 921 19.33 -11.09 -12.00
C ALA A 921 18.28 -10.42 -11.10
N SER A 922 17.92 -9.15 -11.37
CA SER A 922 16.87 -8.45 -10.64
C SER A 922 15.49 -9.08 -10.86
N ILE A 923 15.16 -9.52 -12.08
CA ILE A 923 13.88 -10.20 -12.36
C ILE A 923 13.84 -11.54 -11.61
N LEU A 924 14.94 -12.29 -11.65
CA LEU A 924 15.05 -13.60 -11.00
C LEU A 924 15.13 -13.52 -9.47
N ARG A 925 15.61 -12.41 -8.91
CA ARG A 925 15.64 -12.18 -7.46
C ARG A 925 14.23 -12.24 -6.84
N TRP A 926 13.24 -11.73 -7.57
CA TRP A 926 11.83 -11.68 -7.16
C TRP A 926 10.97 -12.75 -7.83
N TYR A 927 11.60 -13.74 -8.47
CA TYR A 927 10.91 -14.85 -9.12
C TYR A 927 10.15 -15.68 -8.08
N THR A 928 8.92 -16.06 -8.39
CA THR A 928 8.06 -16.81 -7.46
C THR A 928 8.73 -18.16 -7.09
N PRO A 929 9.24 -18.34 -5.85
CA PRO A 929 10.14 -19.47 -5.52
C PRO A 929 9.48 -20.86 -5.49
N SER A 930 8.16 -20.93 -5.68
CA SER A 930 7.32 -22.11 -5.47
C SER A 930 6.49 -22.53 -6.70
N ASN A 931 6.78 -22.02 -7.90
CA ASN A 931 6.07 -22.40 -9.13
C ASN A 931 6.17 -23.93 -9.39
N PRO A 932 5.07 -24.70 -9.27
CA PRO A 932 5.11 -26.17 -9.40
C PRO A 932 5.46 -26.69 -10.79
N SER A 933 5.34 -25.85 -11.82
CA SER A 933 5.70 -26.21 -13.20
C SER A 933 7.20 -26.12 -13.47
N ASP A 934 7.96 -25.36 -12.67
CA ASP A 934 9.39 -25.15 -12.91
C ASP A 934 10.19 -26.45 -12.81
N GLY A 935 10.93 -26.78 -13.86
CA GLY A 935 11.74 -27.99 -13.96
C GLY A 935 11.00 -29.25 -14.36
N VAL A 936 9.67 -29.20 -14.58
CA VAL A 936 8.90 -30.34 -15.13
C VAL A 936 9.35 -30.60 -16.57
N LYS A 937 9.56 -31.89 -16.91
CA LYS A 937 10.00 -32.31 -18.24
C LYS A 937 8.90 -33.08 -18.95
N LEU A 938 8.31 -32.45 -19.95
CA LEU A 938 7.34 -33.09 -20.82
C LEU A 938 8.01 -33.71 -22.05
N THR A 939 7.54 -34.87 -22.47
CA THR A 939 7.81 -35.44 -23.80
C THR A 939 7.02 -34.69 -24.87
N ASP A 940 7.42 -34.82 -26.14
CA ASP A 940 6.69 -34.19 -27.26
C ASP A 940 5.22 -34.64 -27.32
N ALA A 941 4.93 -35.90 -26.96
CA ALA A 941 3.55 -36.41 -26.91
C ALA A 941 2.73 -35.75 -25.79
N GLU A 942 3.33 -35.54 -24.61
CA GLU A 942 2.67 -34.85 -23.50
C GLU A 942 2.47 -33.36 -23.80
N MET A 943 3.44 -32.71 -24.45
CA MET A 943 3.29 -31.33 -24.93
C MET A 943 2.15 -31.22 -25.95
N ASN A 944 2.07 -32.12 -26.93
CA ASN A 944 0.98 -32.14 -27.91
C ASN A 944 -0.39 -32.35 -27.24
N ALA A 945 -0.49 -33.26 -26.27
CA ALA A 945 -1.72 -33.47 -25.52
C ALA A 945 -2.12 -32.22 -24.72
N LEU A 946 -1.18 -31.59 -24.03
CA LEU A 946 -1.41 -30.34 -23.30
C LEU A 946 -1.89 -29.22 -24.24
N MET A 947 -1.26 -29.07 -25.41
CA MET A 947 -1.69 -28.12 -26.44
C MET A 947 -3.07 -28.45 -27.02
N ALA A 948 -3.41 -29.73 -27.18
CA ALA A 948 -4.75 -30.15 -27.60
C ALA A 948 -5.79 -29.74 -26.55
N PHE A 949 -5.51 -29.91 -25.26
CA PHE A 949 -6.38 -29.43 -24.19
C PHE A 949 -6.55 -27.91 -24.20
N LEU A 950 -5.47 -27.13 -24.36
CA LEU A 950 -5.57 -25.66 -24.43
C LEU A 950 -6.46 -25.20 -25.60
N LYS A 951 -6.45 -25.90 -26.74
CA LYS A 951 -7.35 -25.63 -27.87
C LYS A 951 -8.80 -26.02 -27.59
N ALA A 952 -9.02 -27.04 -26.74
CA ALA A 952 -10.34 -27.44 -26.29
C ALA A 952 -11.01 -26.40 -25.35
N LEU A 953 -10.24 -25.39 -24.90
CA LEU A 953 -10.75 -24.22 -24.17
C LEU A 953 -11.34 -23.15 -25.09
N THR A 954 -11.22 -23.30 -26.40
CA THR A 954 -11.72 -22.33 -27.38
C THR A 954 -13.18 -22.62 -27.74
N SER A 955 -14.04 -21.62 -27.54
CA SER A 955 -15.40 -21.61 -28.03
C SER A 955 -15.43 -21.60 -29.56
N PRO A 956 -16.21 -22.48 -30.22
CA PRO A 956 -16.49 -22.36 -31.64
C PRO A 956 -17.14 -21.02 -32.02
N SER A 957 -17.98 -20.47 -31.13
CA SER A 957 -18.69 -19.21 -31.33
C SER A 957 -17.77 -17.98 -31.25
N ALA A 958 -16.61 -18.10 -30.59
CA ALA A 958 -15.62 -17.02 -30.50
C ALA A 958 -14.74 -16.86 -31.76
N LYS A 959 -14.80 -17.78 -32.75
CA LYS A 959 -13.90 -17.79 -33.92
C LYS A 959 -14.26 -16.77 -35.01
N ASP A 960 -15.51 -16.33 -35.07
CA ASP A 960 -15.97 -15.32 -36.03
C ASP A 960 -16.96 -14.35 -35.38
N LEU A 961 -16.44 -13.17 -35.07
CA LEU A 961 -17.19 -12.08 -34.44
C LEU A 961 -17.38 -10.90 -35.39
N SER A 962 -17.27 -11.11 -36.71
CA SER A 962 -17.45 -10.05 -37.70
C SER A 962 -18.85 -9.43 -37.67
N HIS A 963 -19.84 -10.15 -37.15
CA HIS A 963 -21.24 -9.74 -37.09
C HIS A 963 -21.55 -8.68 -36.00
N ILE A 964 -20.66 -8.48 -35.02
CA ILE A 964 -20.82 -7.48 -33.95
C ILE A 964 -20.14 -6.13 -34.28
N ILE A 965 -19.56 -6.00 -35.49
CA ILE A 965 -18.95 -4.76 -35.94
C ILE A 965 -20.06 -3.85 -36.51
N PRO A 966 -20.34 -2.68 -35.89
CA PRO A 966 -21.38 -1.79 -36.36
C PRO A 966 -20.99 -1.11 -37.67
N ALA A 967 -21.99 -0.71 -38.47
CA ALA A 967 -21.75 -0.02 -39.73
C ALA A 967 -21.31 1.45 -39.56
N SER A 968 -21.69 2.07 -38.42
CA SER A 968 -21.41 3.47 -38.09
C SER A 968 -21.55 3.68 -36.58
N VAL A 969 -20.96 4.76 -36.07
CA VAL A 969 -21.12 5.21 -34.68
C VAL A 969 -21.78 6.59 -34.60
N PRO A 970 -22.42 6.96 -33.47
CA PRO A 970 -23.18 8.20 -33.35
C PRO A 970 -22.39 9.50 -33.61
N SER A 971 -21.09 9.54 -33.33
CA SER A 971 -20.26 10.71 -33.64
C SER A 971 -20.01 10.91 -35.13
N GLY A 972 -20.22 9.87 -35.95
CA GLY A 972 -19.83 9.83 -37.36
C GLY A 972 -18.33 9.63 -37.61
N LEU A 973 -17.53 9.38 -36.56
CA LEU A 973 -16.12 9.03 -36.66
C LEU A 973 -15.92 7.62 -37.24
N PRO A 974 -14.71 7.27 -37.73
CA PRO A 974 -14.41 5.92 -38.19
C PRO A 974 -14.63 4.89 -37.10
N VAL A 975 -15.44 3.86 -37.41
CA VAL A 975 -15.75 2.75 -36.49
C VAL A 975 -14.45 2.10 -36.00
N GLY A 976 -14.30 2.00 -34.67
CA GLY A 976 -13.14 1.38 -34.03
C GLY A 976 -11.82 2.11 -34.24
N GLY A 977 -11.84 3.39 -34.62
CA GLY A 977 -10.60 4.18 -34.79
C GLY A 977 -9.77 3.75 -36.01
N ASN A 978 -10.37 3.08 -37.00
CA ASN A 978 -9.69 2.65 -38.22
C ASN A 978 -9.42 3.84 -39.16
N ILE A 979 -8.47 4.68 -38.78
CA ILE A 979 -8.06 5.87 -39.52
C ILE A 979 -6.93 5.49 -40.47
N ALA A 980 -7.07 5.90 -41.74
CA ALA A 980 -6.04 5.73 -42.75
C ALA A 980 -4.88 6.72 -42.53
N ASP A 981 -3.66 6.33 -42.88
CA ASP A 981 -2.47 7.19 -42.79
C ASP A 981 -2.69 8.51 -43.55
N PRO A 982 -2.65 9.68 -42.88
CA PRO A 982 -2.82 10.99 -43.52
C PRO A 982 -1.72 11.31 -44.55
N ASN A 983 -0.58 10.60 -44.54
CA ASN A 983 0.49 10.71 -45.53
C ASN A 983 0.40 9.70 -46.68
N SER A 984 -0.56 8.78 -46.65
CA SER A 984 -0.77 7.81 -47.73
C SER A 984 -1.43 8.49 -48.94
N SER A 985 -0.60 9.01 -49.85
CA SER A 985 -1.07 9.49 -51.16
C SER A 985 -1.49 8.31 -52.04
N ALA A 986 -2.70 7.79 -51.85
CA ALA A 986 -3.33 6.91 -52.82
C ALA A 986 -4.06 7.77 -53.87
N SER A 987 -3.58 7.66 -55.10
CA SER A 987 -4.14 8.28 -56.30
C SER A 987 -5.65 8.06 -56.41
N VAL A 988 -6.42 9.15 -56.34
CA VAL A 988 -7.78 9.21 -56.88
C VAL A 988 -7.68 8.96 -58.38
N GLN A 989 -7.83 7.71 -58.81
CA GLN A 989 -8.22 7.41 -60.19
C GLN A 989 -9.69 7.76 -60.33
N SER A 990 -9.94 8.95 -60.88
CA SER A 990 -11.18 9.24 -61.58
C SER A 990 -11.27 8.32 -62.80
N GLU A 991 -12.27 7.44 -62.88
CA GLU A 991 -12.70 6.83 -64.14
C GLU A 991 -14.02 7.47 -64.64
N PRO A 992 -14.24 7.50 -65.97
CA PRO A 992 -14.99 8.53 -66.69
C PRO A 992 -16.52 8.40 -66.67
#